data_AF-A0A0D2LIQ4-F1
#
_entry.id   AF-A0A0D2LIQ4-F1
#
_cell.length_a   1.000
_cell.length_b   1.000
_cell.length_c   1.000
_cell.angle_alpha   90.00
_cell.angle_beta   90.00
_cell.angle_gamma   90.00
#
_symmetry.space_group_name_H-M   'P 1'
#
loop_
_entity.id
_entity.type
_entity.pdbx_description
1 polymer ?
#
loop_
_entity_poly.entity_id
_entity_poly.type
_entity_poly.pdbx_seq_one_letter_code
_entity_poly.pdbx_strand_id
1 'polypeptide(L)'
;MLEQSLLIPEVPPAVIDHQGDGSAARRRERAPQLEGESTHYGGALDGAVIDSRDADRLMLQRQFDQSGSAPAGESLAVAGDVGRVEPGLSAAKDIMNRIKHCTHWKEVRALVSEHSGCLNALHISAALVTVAQVERRGRSAGVARGEKGAAAAAPATVAEAAELGAFADRLLAMSGRLMGSMQTRQAANMLWAVASLSSSSSSSSAEASSTPIKAWRPPDAWVRAAFGVWRHEHAEPPQLAMMAWALAKLGAAPGEEWVDGFLSAAQRQMHQMRPSDLARLAWGLAEMGVAPAAAWTDALADAVSAQVEAMRRYTVVAQQRKQQRWLARAQQLRQRRQEQELERRRRSATAGGDAAGAEADTAAAALLRQQQQRKQGKEAQRAQEADAEAADLPERRDGGGAVAAAEVCRRPPRFSPQDVQMLLHSLAQWAGSAGPRAAPPRALRALLTAARAGMRSFDAQALSSVAWSLATLGHRPDYGWCAQYLERVRQLAPAMSPQGLSNTLWALAALGVRPSPPCMQVLSASAAARAGGMAPQALSNLLWALAVLEYAPSGADAAALLARAEAALPRMTPQALVNWLWASARLALAPREGWLAPVAREIEARADELSSQGLVNSVWALARLGRGAGDPMLLLLLRRCEALLSAQLAALDRATAAGGGGTAAVAEAAAGPAAAGPTAAAEQQRRGAEAFRAAAREAGGLATEEVCALLDTLSLLHKQQQEAPSGPAGGGLDAAAEGGGERRAHSIAGGGDAAAAALAQQLLPKLLQVAEAALPACSPQDLSVMLRALGALGHRPSRRFMHAWLARSQAAFPVALPIDLSQMLHALAGLGFRPPPGWLAGFQVATYRRFPRYNAQDLAMTLWACGKLRLRPDPLWVQAALREASRLTPELLTRHMASIVWALARLRQRPPEAWVDALCEAAYRKLPSFAPGELSRMLWGLATLNCHVDKEWLSEAMSQVEGQLRADEDYLSDDVWCPDEVARAVWALNRLKAEPDHAFMAACLRHCFTRARRLSPTGICRLMWSIGNVQGWAPPRGWVARALAATHARIGGFRGLQLALLATSLARLEHRPPDAWLDTFAAAARARLDKSNSRVITNMLWALATLGYRPDDAFLAACHARALARPDKLSPPQLLQLTWALGVFGWRPPAGAADALFERGKGVLDTPRASLQRMRWAERAAETQAKAAAADVGAAAAVRAGARRLQ
;
A
#
# COMPACT_ATOMS: atom_id res chain seq x y z
N MET A 1 -8.85 8.56 -35.70
CA MET A 1 -7.44 8.77 -36.07
C MET A 1 -6.68 9.72 -35.14
N LEU A 2 -7.16 10.04 -33.92
CA LEU A 2 -6.46 10.93 -32.98
C LEU A 2 -6.15 10.31 -31.60
N GLU A 3 -6.39 9.01 -31.38
CA GLU A 3 -6.14 8.35 -30.07
C GLU A 3 -4.98 7.33 -30.07
N GLN A 4 -4.23 7.14 -31.17
CA GLN A 4 -3.18 6.11 -31.25
C GLN A 4 -1.73 6.63 -31.15
N SER A 5 -1.50 7.92 -30.88
CA SER A 5 -0.15 8.52 -31.00
C SER A 5 0.57 8.87 -29.69
N LEU A 6 0.14 8.38 -28.51
CA LEU A 6 0.71 8.85 -27.23
C LEU A 6 1.39 7.79 -26.33
N LEU A 7 1.87 6.66 -26.86
CA LEU A 7 2.62 5.69 -26.04
C LEU A 7 3.82 5.07 -26.78
N ILE A 8 4.87 5.86 -27.03
CA ILE A 8 6.25 5.37 -27.18
C ILE A 8 7.20 6.43 -26.57
N PRO A 9 8.07 6.10 -25.60
CA PRO A 9 9.18 6.98 -25.23
C PRO A 9 10.29 6.89 -26.28
N GLU A 10 10.66 8.03 -26.85
CA GLU A 10 11.77 8.16 -27.80
C GLU A 10 13.12 7.82 -27.16
N VAL A 11 13.90 6.99 -27.85
CA VAL A 11 15.35 6.83 -27.68
C VAL A 11 15.98 7.43 -28.94
N PRO A 12 16.97 8.33 -28.85
CA PRO A 12 17.54 8.96 -30.04
C PRO A 12 18.48 8.00 -30.79
N PRO A 13 18.47 7.95 -32.13
CA PRO A 13 19.47 7.22 -32.89
C PRO A 13 20.74 8.07 -33.00
N ALA A 14 21.86 7.51 -32.53
CA ALA A 14 23.18 8.02 -32.87
C ALA A 14 23.47 7.69 -34.34
N VAL A 15 23.77 8.74 -35.11
CA VAL A 15 24.33 8.67 -36.45
C VAL A 15 25.79 8.24 -36.31
N ILE A 16 26.16 7.10 -36.90
CA ILE A 16 27.53 6.83 -37.32
C ILE A 16 27.45 6.26 -38.75
N ASP A 17 28.08 7.00 -39.66
CA ASP A 17 28.24 6.68 -41.08
C ASP A 17 29.62 6.00 -41.29
N HIS A 18 29.71 5.30 -42.42
CA HIS A 18 30.87 4.89 -43.21
C HIS A 18 31.43 3.45 -43.15
N GLN A 19 31.02 2.70 -44.18
CA GLN A 19 31.82 2.16 -45.32
C GLN A 19 32.81 0.99 -45.16
N GLY A 20 32.79 0.13 -46.18
CA GLY A 20 33.78 -0.91 -46.55
C GLY A 20 33.13 -2.29 -46.73
N ASP A 21 32.50 -2.59 -47.87
CA ASP A 21 33.05 -3.15 -49.13
C ASP A 21 33.70 -4.55 -48.99
N GLY A 22 33.39 -5.46 -49.92
CA GLY A 22 34.04 -6.76 -50.01
C GLY A 22 33.16 -7.95 -50.39
N SER A 23 32.89 -8.11 -51.68
CA SER A 23 32.35 -9.30 -52.34
C SER A 23 33.11 -10.61 -52.07
N ALA A 24 32.43 -11.77 -52.02
CA ALA A 24 32.85 -12.98 -52.74
C ALA A 24 31.87 -14.17 -52.66
N ALA A 25 31.44 -14.60 -53.85
CA ALA A 25 31.36 -15.98 -54.34
C ALA A 25 30.57 -17.08 -53.59
N ARG A 26 29.43 -17.39 -54.21
CA ARG A 26 28.76 -18.69 -54.34
C ARG A 26 29.73 -19.89 -54.45
N ARG A 27 29.38 -21.01 -53.80
CA ARG A 27 29.25 -22.34 -54.43
C ARG A 27 28.34 -23.25 -53.59
N ARG A 28 27.26 -23.69 -54.22
CA ARG A 28 26.33 -24.73 -53.76
C ARG A 28 26.85 -26.07 -54.24
N GLU A 29 26.89 -27.07 -53.37
CA GLU A 29 26.80 -28.48 -53.76
C GLU A 29 25.61 -29.14 -53.08
N ARG A 30 24.90 -29.92 -53.89
CA ARG A 30 23.61 -30.60 -53.65
C ARG A 30 23.80 -31.90 -52.88
N ALA A 31 22.78 -32.30 -52.11
CA ALA A 31 22.03 -33.57 -52.20
C ALA A 31 21.13 -33.76 -50.94
N PRO A 32 20.16 -34.69 -50.92
CA PRO A 32 18.94 -34.68 -51.72
C PRO A 32 17.67 -34.66 -50.83
N GLN A 33 16.55 -34.27 -51.46
CA GLN A 33 15.20 -34.49 -50.95
C GLN A 33 14.88 -35.99 -50.97
N LEU A 34 14.23 -36.47 -49.90
CA LEU A 34 13.29 -37.60 -50.00
C LEU A 34 11.95 -37.13 -49.45
N GLU A 35 10.97 -37.26 -50.34
CA GLU A 35 9.57 -36.92 -50.18
C GLU A 35 8.89 -37.84 -49.17
N GLY A 36 7.87 -37.29 -48.50
CA GLY A 36 7.02 -37.99 -47.54
C GLY A 36 5.74 -37.20 -47.33
N GLU A 37 4.87 -37.35 -48.31
CA GLU A 37 3.45 -37.02 -48.43
C GLU A 37 2.73 -36.34 -47.24
N SER A 38 2.10 -35.22 -47.58
CA SER A 38 1.06 -34.56 -46.81
C SER A 38 -0.22 -35.41 -46.74
N THR A 39 -0.76 -35.61 -45.54
CA THR A 39 -2.21 -35.78 -45.35
C THR A 39 -2.73 -34.85 -44.25
N HIS A 40 -3.83 -34.18 -44.60
CA HIS A 40 -4.55 -33.19 -43.81
C HIS A 40 -5.08 -33.72 -42.47
N TYR A 41 -4.89 -32.94 -41.41
CA TYR A 41 -5.94 -32.71 -40.41
C TYR A 41 -5.90 -31.24 -39.95
N GLY A 42 -6.79 -30.44 -40.54
CA GLY A 42 -7.21 -29.17 -39.98
C GLY A 42 -8.19 -29.44 -38.85
N GLY A 43 -7.76 -29.17 -37.62
CA GLY A 43 -8.61 -29.14 -36.43
C GLY A 43 -8.12 -28.03 -35.51
N ALA A 44 -8.98 -27.06 -35.23
CA ALA A 44 -8.71 -25.96 -34.33
C ALA A 44 -8.39 -26.51 -32.93
N LEU A 45 -7.14 -26.34 -32.47
CA LEU A 45 -6.79 -26.48 -31.06
C LEU A 45 -7.01 -25.13 -30.39
N ASP A 46 -8.25 -24.94 -29.91
CA ASP A 46 -8.52 -24.06 -28.78
C ASP A 46 -7.74 -24.57 -27.55
N GLY A 47 -7.37 -23.63 -26.68
CA GLY A 47 -6.43 -23.82 -25.57
C GLY A 47 -6.87 -24.88 -24.56
N ALA A 48 -6.50 -26.13 -24.81
CA ALA A 48 -6.50 -27.17 -23.80
C ALA A 48 -5.46 -26.82 -22.72
N VAL A 49 -5.95 -26.57 -21.52
CA VAL A 49 -5.16 -26.49 -20.29
C VAL A 49 -4.48 -27.84 -20.10
N ILE A 50 -3.16 -27.89 -20.26
CA ILE A 50 -2.38 -29.06 -19.85
C ILE A 50 -2.40 -29.05 -18.32
N ASP A 51 -3.12 -30.00 -17.73
CA ASP A 51 -3.14 -30.24 -16.29
C ASP A 51 -1.70 -30.60 -15.83
N SER A 52 -1.28 -30.11 -14.66
CA SER A 52 0.04 -30.38 -14.04
C SER A 52 0.41 -31.87 -14.03
N ARG A 53 -0.62 -32.73 -14.02
CA ARG A 53 -0.55 -34.19 -14.02
C ARG A 53 0.06 -34.77 -15.30
N ASP A 54 -0.02 -34.05 -16.42
CA ASP A 54 0.59 -34.46 -17.69
C ASP A 54 2.08 -34.09 -17.78
N ALA A 55 2.58 -33.15 -16.96
CA ALA A 55 4.00 -32.75 -16.99
C ALA A 55 4.91 -33.81 -16.37
N ASP A 56 4.51 -34.41 -15.24
CA ASP A 56 5.23 -35.55 -14.63
C ASP A 56 5.19 -36.79 -15.51
N ARG A 57 4.03 -37.03 -16.13
CA ARG A 57 3.84 -38.07 -17.14
C ARG A 57 4.80 -37.86 -18.31
N LEU A 58 4.83 -36.68 -18.91
CA LEU A 58 5.69 -36.38 -20.07
C LEU A 58 7.19 -36.36 -19.73
N MET A 59 7.55 -35.97 -18.50
CA MET A 59 8.94 -36.02 -18.02
C MET A 59 9.42 -37.46 -17.84
N LEU A 60 8.65 -38.28 -17.10
CA LEU A 60 8.96 -39.69 -16.91
C LEU A 60 8.92 -40.41 -18.26
N GLN A 61 7.89 -40.22 -19.08
CA GLN A 61 7.81 -40.82 -20.43
C GLN A 61 9.08 -40.52 -21.24
N ARG A 62 9.57 -39.27 -21.26
CA ARG A 62 10.83 -38.92 -21.97
C ARG A 62 12.07 -39.57 -21.38
N GLN A 63 12.22 -39.57 -20.05
CA GLN A 63 13.35 -40.25 -19.38
C GLN A 63 13.32 -41.77 -19.62
N PHE A 64 12.12 -42.32 -19.78
CA PHE A 64 11.83 -43.73 -20.06
C PHE A 64 11.91 -44.11 -21.54
N ASP A 65 11.81 -43.14 -22.47
CA ASP A 65 12.02 -43.33 -23.91
C ASP A 65 13.52 -43.25 -24.25
N GLN A 66 14.25 -42.36 -23.58
CA GLN A 66 15.72 -42.21 -23.72
C GLN A 66 16.51 -43.39 -23.12
N SER A 67 15.95 -44.15 -22.18
CA SER A 67 16.59 -45.36 -21.62
C SER A 67 16.52 -46.58 -22.54
N GLY A 68 15.75 -46.52 -23.63
CA GLY A 68 15.66 -47.59 -24.65
C GLY A 68 16.72 -47.48 -25.76
N SER A 69 17.44 -46.36 -25.85
CA SER A 69 18.52 -46.11 -26.81
C SER A 69 19.88 -46.11 -26.09
N ALA A 70 20.52 -47.27 -25.99
CA ALA A 70 21.92 -47.33 -25.56
C ALA A 70 22.85 -46.87 -26.70
N PRO A 71 23.91 -46.10 -26.43
CA PRO A 71 25.03 -45.96 -27.37
C PRO A 71 25.78 -47.30 -27.43
N ALA A 72 26.05 -47.78 -28.64
CA ALA A 72 26.90 -48.94 -28.84
C ALA A 72 28.35 -48.58 -28.45
N GLY A 73 28.90 -49.22 -27.42
CA GLY A 73 30.29 -49.04 -27.04
C GLY A 73 30.67 -49.82 -25.78
N GLU A 74 31.67 -50.68 -25.96
CA GLU A 74 32.51 -51.36 -24.95
C GLU A 74 31.96 -52.65 -24.31
N SER A 75 32.27 -53.75 -25.01
CA SER A 75 32.30 -55.12 -24.47
C SER A 75 33.57 -55.30 -23.63
N LEU A 76 33.39 -55.49 -22.32
CA LEU A 76 34.40 -56.06 -21.44
C LEU A 76 34.15 -57.57 -21.35
N ALA A 77 35.01 -58.34 -22.02
CA ALA A 77 35.02 -59.79 -21.96
C ALA A 77 35.64 -60.27 -20.64
N VAL A 78 34.91 -61.08 -19.87
CA VAL A 78 35.48 -62.05 -18.92
C VAL A 78 34.67 -63.33 -19.03
N ALA A 79 35.37 -64.41 -19.34
CA ALA A 79 34.85 -65.76 -19.51
C ALA A 79 34.50 -66.43 -18.17
N GLY A 80 33.45 -67.26 -18.20
CA GLY A 80 33.05 -68.12 -17.08
C GLY A 80 31.71 -68.80 -17.35
N ASP A 81 31.79 -69.96 -17.98
CA ASP A 81 30.71 -70.87 -18.38
C ASP A 81 29.80 -71.34 -17.21
N VAL A 82 28.49 -71.06 -17.27
CA VAL A 82 27.39 -71.96 -16.85
C VAL A 82 26.12 -71.55 -17.61
N GLY A 83 25.53 -72.49 -18.34
CA GLY A 83 24.30 -72.30 -19.11
C GLY A 83 23.15 -71.61 -18.37
N ARG A 84 22.86 -70.38 -18.78
CA ARG A 84 21.54 -69.75 -18.68
C ARG A 84 21.20 -69.15 -20.04
N VAL A 85 20.05 -69.54 -20.56
CA VAL A 85 19.46 -68.93 -21.75
C VAL A 85 19.27 -67.44 -21.45
N GLU A 86 20.12 -66.58 -22.00
CA GLU A 86 19.86 -65.14 -22.00
C GLU A 86 18.61 -64.88 -22.83
N PRO A 87 17.58 -64.21 -22.27
CA PRO A 87 16.48 -63.71 -23.10
C PRO A 87 17.06 -62.65 -24.02
N GLY A 88 17.02 -62.88 -25.33
CA GLY A 88 17.50 -61.92 -26.33
C GLY A 88 16.92 -60.52 -26.10
N LEU A 89 17.68 -59.49 -26.45
CA LEU A 89 17.38 -58.06 -26.24
C LEU A 89 15.93 -57.63 -26.59
N SER A 90 15.25 -58.37 -27.48
CA SER A 90 13.83 -58.23 -27.83
C SER A 90 12.90 -58.55 -26.66
N ALA A 91 13.08 -59.68 -25.98
CA ALA A 91 12.20 -60.13 -24.89
C ALA A 91 12.23 -59.20 -23.67
N ALA A 92 13.41 -58.63 -23.34
CA ALA A 92 13.53 -57.62 -22.28
C ALA A 92 12.82 -56.31 -22.64
N LYS A 93 12.91 -55.85 -23.90
CA LYS A 93 12.17 -54.68 -24.38
C LYS A 93 10.66 -54.92 -24.39
N ASP A 94 10.22 -56.13 -24.73
CA ASP A 94 8.81 -56.52 -24.75
C ASP A 94 8.20 -56.55 -23.34
N ILE A 95 8.90 -57.13 -22.36
CA ILE A 95 8.47 -57.11 -20.94
C ILE A 95 8.36 -55.68 -20.43
N MET A 96 9.34 -54.83 -20.72
CA MET A 96 9.31 -53.42 -20.33
C MET A 96 8.14 -52.66 -20.97
N ASN A 97 7.89 -52.87 -22.26
CA ASN A 97 6.75 -52.26 -22.96
C ASN A 97 5.42 -52.73 -22.37
N ARG A 98 5.28 -54.02 -22.02
CA ARG A 98 4.09 -54.54 -21.33
C ARG A 98 3.87 -53.87 -19.97
N ILE A 99 4.93 -53.72 -19.15
CA ILE A 99 4.85 -53.01 -17.86
C ILE A 99 4.44 -51.54 -18.05
N LYS A 100 4.92 -50.85 -19.09
CA LYS A 100 4.60 -49.43 -19.36
C LYS A 100 3.12 -49.17 -19.68
N HIS A 101 2.46 -50.14 -20.31
CA HIS A 101 1.08 -49.99 -20.78
C HIS A 101 0.03 -50.50 -19.80
N CYS A 102 0.44 -51.02 -18.63
CA CYS A 102 -0.50 -51.41 -17.59
C CYS A 102 -1.35 -50.22 -17.12
N THR A 103 -2.64 -50.47 -16.97
CA THR A 103 -3.63 -49.51 -16.50
C THR A 103 -4.03 -49.77 -15.05
N HIS A 104 -3.70 -50.96 -14.51
CA HIS A 104 -3.94 -51.34 -13.13
C HIS A 104 -2.69 -51.97 -12.47
N TRP A 105 -2.44 -51.73 -11.18
CA TRP A 105 -1.31 -52.32 -10.46
C TRP A 105 -1.34 -53.86 -10.39
N LYS A 106 -2.53 -54.48 -10.45
CA LYS A 106 -2.72 -55.93 -10.46
C LYS A 106 -2.17 -56.55 -11.76
N GLU A 107 -2.23 -55.83 -12.88
CA GLU A 107 -1.61 -56.23 -14.15
C GLU A 107 -0.08 -56.20 -14.03
N VAL A 108 0.47 -55.16 -13.39
CA VAL A 108 1.91 -55.09 -13.09
C VAL A 108 2.33 -56.26 -12.19
N ARG A 109 1.53 -56.61 -11.17
CA ARG A 109 1.76 -57.77 -10.30
C ARG A 109 1.75 -59.10 -11.06
N ALA A 110 0.83 -59.28 -12.00
CA ALA A 110 0.78 -60.47 -12.84
C ALA A 110 2.03 -60.59 -13.72
N LEU A 111 2.42 -59.52 -14.39
CA LEU A 111 3.63 -59.48 -15.24
C LEU A 111 4.92 -59.72 -14.45
N VAL A 112 5.04 -59.13 -13.25
CA VAL A 112 6.19 -59.30 -12.37
C VAL A 112 6.28 -60.74 -11.85
N SER A 113 5.14 -61.38 -11.57
CA SER A 113 5.09 -62.79 -11.17
C SER A 113 5.45 -63.73 -12.33
N GLU A 114 4.88 -63.49 -13.51
CA GLU A 114 5.08 -64.27 -14.75
C GLU A 114 6.56 -64.30 -15.19
N HIS A 115 7.29 -63.18 -15.01
CA HIS A 115 8.66 -63.02 -15.49
C HIS A 115 9.71 -62.91 -14.36
N SER A 116 9.36 -63.29 -13.12
CA SER A 116 10.17 -63.05 -11.91
C SER A 116 11.63 -63.52 -12.00
N GLY A 117 11.93 -64.55 -12.80
CA GLY A 117 13.28 -65.08 -13.02
C GLY A 117 14.18 -64.30 -13.99
N CYS A 118 13.65 -63.36 -14.77
CA CYS A 118 14.40 -62.58 -15.77
C CYS A 118 14.29 -61.05 -15.60
N LEU A 119 13.74 -60.58 -14.47
CA LEU A 119 13.67 -59.15 -14.17
C LEU A 119 15.02 -58.61 -13.69
N ASN A 120 15.49 -57.55 -14.34
CA ASN A 120 16.68 -56.80 -13.94
C ASN A 120 16.29 -55.50 -13.21
N ALA A 121 17.30 -54.72 -12.77
CA ALA A 121 17.09 -53.46 -12.06
C ALA A 121 16.19 -52.46 -12.82
N LEU A 122 16.26 -52.47 -14.15
CA LEU A 122 15.47 -51.59 -15.02
C LEU A 122 13.98 -51.98 -15.02
N HIS A 123 13.67 -53.28 -15.06
CA HIS A 123 12.30 -53.78 -14.99
C HIS A 123 11.65 -53.52 -13.63
N ILE A 124 12.39 -53.69 -12.52
CA ILE A 124 11.87 -53.43 -11.17
C ILE A 124 11.65 -51.94 -10.91
N SER A 125 12.57 -51.08 -11.37
CA SER A 125 12.39 -49.63 -11.34
C SER A 125 11.15 -49.20 -12.14
N ALA A 126 10.97 -49.76 -13.35
CA ALA A 126 9.79 -49.50 -14.17
C ALA A 126 8.48 -49.97 -13.51
N ALA A 127 8.47 -51.16 -12.92
CA ALA A 127 7.30 -51.70 -12.22
C ALA A 127 6.87 -50.80 -11.05
N LEU A 128 7.81 -50.34 -10.21
CA LEU A 128 7.54 -49.42 -9.11
C LEU A 128 6.95 -48.09 -9.62
N VAL A 129 7.53 -47.51 -10.67
CA VAL A 129 7.05 -46.26 -11.27
C VAL A 129 5.64 -46.43 -11.84
N THR A 130 5.37 -47.50 -12.60
CA THR A 130 4.05 -47.77 -13.17
C THR A 130 3.00 -47.93 -12.06
N VAL A 131 3.31 -48.68 -11.00
CA VAL A 131 2.40 -48.85 -9.84
C VAL A 131 2.08 -47.49 -9.22
N ALA A 132 3.08 -46.65 -8.95
CA ALA A 132 2.89 -45.31 -8.40
C ALA A 132 2.05 -44.40 -9.33
N GLN A 133 2.25 -44.48 -10.65
CA GLN A 133 1.50 -43.69 -11.63
C GLN A 133 0.03 -44.11 -11.73
N VAL A 134 -0.22 -45.42 -11.80
CA VAL A 134 -1.57 -45.98 -11.88
C VAL A 134 -2.39 -45.63 -10.64
N GLU A 135 -1.80 -45.76 -9.45
CA GLU A 135 -2.45 -45.39 -8.19
C GLU A 135 -2.76 -43.89 -8.09
N ARG A 136 -1.91 -43.04 -8.67
CA ARG A 136 -2.18 -41.60 -8.77
C ARG A 136 -3.31 -41.29 -9.75
N ARG A 137 -3.44 -42.03 -10.85
CA ARG A 137 -4.52 -41.87 -11.84
C ARG A 137 -5.89 -42.24 -11.27
N GLY A 138 -5.99 -43.38 -10.59
CA GLY A 138 -7.23 -43.83 -9.93
C GLY A 138 -7.75 -42.80 -8.93
N ARG A 139 -6.85 -42.18 -8.15
CA ARG A 139 -7.17 -41.10 -7.19
C ARG A 139 -7.63 -39.80 -7.86
N SER A 140 -7.14 -39.48 -9.06
CA SER A 140 -7.40 -38.20 -9.74
C SER A 140 -8.72 -38.21 -10.54
N ALA A 141 -9.11 -39.37 -11.09
CA ALA A 141 -10.35 -39.54 -11.85
C ALA A 141 -11.61 -39.36 -10.99
N GLY A 142 -11.56 -39.74 -9.71
CA GLY A 142 -12.67 -39.54 -8.76
C GLY A 142 -12.90 -38.08 -8.36
N VAL A 143 -11.87 -37.23 -8.43
CA VAL A 143 -11.97 -35.80 -8.05
C VAL A 143 -12.49 -34.93 -9.20
N ALA A 144 -12.24 -35.31 -10.46
CA ALA A 144 -12.59 -34.51 -11.64
C ALA A 144 -14.07 -34.60 -12.05
N ARG A 145 -14.81 -35.65 -11.66
CA ARG A 145 -16.22 -35.85 -12.07
C ARG A 145 -17.27 -35.08 -11.27
N GLY A 146 -16.90 -34.42 -10.16
CA GLY A 146 -17.83 -33.58 -9.42
C GLY A 146 -19.12 -34.28 -8.96
N GLU A 147 -19.12 -35.61 -8.86
CA GLU A 147 -20.26 -36.39 -8.41
C GLU A 147 -20.37 -36.29 -6.89
N LYS A 148 -21.18 -35.32 -6.44
CA LYS A 148 -21.77 -35.33 -5.10
C LYS A 148 -22.82 -36.44 -5.06
N GLY A 149 -22.46 -37.62 -4.58
CA GLY A 149 -23.42 -38.68 -4.24
C GLY A 149 -22.96 -40.08 -4.63
N ALA A 150 -22.50 -40.83 -3.62
CA ALA A 150 -22.65 -42.29 -3.39
C ALA A 150 -22.52 -43.35 -4.52
N ALA A 151 -22.13 -43.05 -5.77
CA ALA A 151 -22.06 -44.09 -6.82
C ALA A 151 -20.98 -43.87 -7.89
N ALA A 152 -19.71 -43.76 -7.50
CA ALA A 152 -18.59 -43.81 -8.45
C ALA A 152 -17.34 -44.47 -7.83
N ALA A 153 -17.02 -45.68 -8.32
CA ALA A 153 -15.94 -46.59 -7.91
C ALA A 153 -15.89 -46.90 -6.40
N ALA A 154 -16.17 -48.16 -6.05
CA ALA A 154 -16.05 -48.64 -4.67
C ALA A 154 -14.69 -48.21 -4.08
N PRO A 155 -14.64 -47.66 -2.84
CA PRO A 155 -13.37 -47.39 -2.19
C PRO A 155 -12.57 -48.68 -2.15
N ALA A 156 -11.29 -48.63 -2.55
CA ALA A 156 -10.39 -49.78 -2.46
C ALA A 156 -10.56 -50.39 -1.07
N THR A 157 -10.99 -51.66 -1.03
CA THR A 157 -11.29 -52.32 0.25
C THR A 157 -10.03 -52.32 1.12
N VAL A 158 -10.19 -52.41 2.44
CA VAL A 158 -9.03 -52.52 3.36
C VAL A 158 -8.07 -53.64 2.92
N ALA A 159 -8.64 -54.71 2.36
CA ALA A 159 -7.92 -55.81 1.75
C ALA A 159 -7.08 -55.42 0.51
N GLU A 160 -7.63 -54.65 -0.44
CA GLU A 160 -6.90 -54.25 -1.66
C GLU A 160 -5.70 -53.35 -1.37
N ALA A 161 -5.81 -52.48 -0.37
CA ALA A 161 -4.72 -51.62 0.06
C ALA A 161 -3.61 -52.40 0.77
N ALA A 162 -3.98 -53.41 1.60
CA ALA A 162 -3.03 -54.33 2.20
C ALA A 162 -2.33 -55.19 1.15
N GLU A 163 -3.06 -55.66 0.13
CA GLU A 163 -2.48 -56.39 -1.00
C GLU A 163 -1.50 -55.54 -1.81
N LEU A 164 -1.81 -54.25 -2.02
CA LEU A 164 -0.88 -53.34 -2.69
C LEU A 164 0.37 -53.11 -1.86
N GLY A 165 0.24 -52.92 -0.54
CA GLY A 165 1.36 -52.80 0.39
C GLY A 165 2.28 -54.03 0.33
N ALA A 166 1.71 -55.23 0.43
CA ALA A 166 2.46 -56.49 0.32
C ALA A 166 3.10 -56.71 -1.07
N PHE A 167 2.51 -56.14 -2.13
CA PHE A 167 3.14 -56.14 -3.45
C PHE A 167 4.29 -55.14 -3.54
N ALA A 168 4.14 -53.94 -2.97
CA ALA A 168 5.20 -52.95 -2.89
C ALA A 168 6.40 -53.48 -2.07
N ASP A 169 6.17 -54.17 -0.95
CA ASP A 169 7.22 -54.81 -0.15
C ASP A 169 8.00 -55.87 -0.94
N ARG A 170 7.31 -56.65 -1.80
CA ARG A 170 7.97 -57.61 -2.69
C ARG A 170 8.84 -56.91 -3.73
N LEU A 171 8.38 -55.82 -4.32
CA LEU A 171 9.19 -55.00 -5.24
C LEU A 171 10.40 -54.35 -4.51
N LEU A 172 10.24 -53.93 -3.25
CA LEU A 172 11.34 -53.43 -2.42
C LEU A 172 12.37 -54.53 -2.10
N ALA A 173 11.94 -55.76 -1.79
CA ALA A 173 12.84 -56.89 -1.56
C ALA A 173 13.58 -57.34 -2.84
N MET A 174 12.90 -57.33 -3.99
CA MET A 174 13.54 -57.59 -5.29
C MET A 174 14.54 -56.51 -5.66
N SER A 175 14.20 -55.24 -5.43
CA SER A 175 15.12 -54.14 -5.69
C SER A 175 16.31 -54.09 -4.75
N GLY A 176 16.14 -54.43 -3.47
CA GLY A 176 17.26 -54.54 -2.51
C GLY A 176 18.33 -55.53 -2.98
N ARG A 177 17.94 -56.64 -3.60
CA ARG A 177 18.86 -57.63 -4.20
C ARG A 177 19.57 -57.15 -5.46
N LEU A 178 18.98 -56.17 -6.16
CA LEU A 178 19.50 -55.62 -7.42
C LEU A 178 20.13 -54.23 -7.25
N MET A 179 20.25 -53.71 -6.02
CA MET A 179 20.75 -52.35 -5.78
C MET A 179 22.18 -52.14 -6.25
N GLY A 180 23.05 -53.16 -6.15
CA GLY A 180 24.44 -53.05 -6.59
C GLY A 180 24.63 -52.84 -8.10
N SER A 181 23.62 -53.17 -8.92
CA SER A 181 23.64 -52.98 -10.38
C SER A 181 22.80 -51.79 -10.85
N MET A 182 22.27 -51.00 -9.91
CA MET A 182 21.42 -49.85 -10.22
C MET A 182 22.24 -48.60 -10.56
N GLN A 183 21.77 -47.87 -11.57
CA GLN A 183 22.27 -46.54 -11.92
C GLN A 183 21.55 -45.44 -11.12
N THR A 184 22.18 -44.26 -11.02
CA THR A 184 21.64 -43.05 -10.37
C THR A 184 20.21 -42.72 -10.83
N ARG A 185 19.91 -42.88 -12.12
CA ARG A 185 18.57 -42.69 -12.70
C ARG A 185 17.53 -43.67 -12.13
N GLN A 186 17.87 -44.95 -12.04
CA GLN A 186 16.98 -46.00 -11.54
C GLN A 186 16.70 -45.79 -10.05
N ALA A 187 17.72 -45.40 -9.27
CA ALA A 187 17.58 -45.04 -7.85
C ALA A 187 16.65 -43.84 -7.66
N ALA A 188 16.81 -42.75 -8.43
CA ALA A 188 15.90 -41.59 -8.38
C ALA A 188 14.45 -41.95 -8.69
N ASN A 189 14.23 -42.73 -9.76
CA ASN A 189 12.89 -43.15 -10.19
C ASN A 189 12.19 -44.01 -9.13
N MET A 190 12.94 -44.90 -8.50
CA MET A 190 12.42 -45.78 -7.46
C MET A 190 12.10 -45.03 -6.17
N LEU A 191 13.00 -44.18 -5.70
CA LEU A 191 12.75 -43.34 -4.52
C LEU A 191 11.56 -42.42 -4.75
N TRP A 192 11.42 -41.84 -5.94
CA TRP A 192 10.23 -41.06 -6.30
C TRP A 192 8.95 -41.92 -6.27
N ALA A 193 8.99 -43.14 -6.82
CA ALA A 193 7.85 -44.03 -6.85
C ALA A 193 7.42 -44.46 -5.44
N VAL A 194 8.39 -44.84 -4.61
CA VAL A 194 8.19 -45.21 -3.20
C VAL A 194 7.64 -44.03 -2.40
N ALA A 195 8.24 -42.85 -2.52
CA ALA A 195 7.77 -41.62 -1.88
C ALA A 195 6.35 -41.23 -2.31
N SER A 196 5.98 -41.52 -3.57
CA SER A 196 4.63 -41.27 -4.11
C SER A 196 3.59 -42.28 -3.60
N LEU A 197 4.01 -43.49 -3.24
CA LEU A 197 3.16 -44.53 -2.65
C LEU A 197 2.99 -44.33 -1.14
N SER A 198 4.05 -43.92 -0.45
CA SER A 198 4.07 -43.68 1.00
C SER A 198 3.50 -42.33 1.42
N SER A 199 3.11 -41.46 0.47
CA SER A 199 2.78 -40.08 0.78
C SER A 199 1.55 -39.96 1.69
N SER A 200 1.77 -39.58 2.93
CA SER A 200 0.85 -38.74 3.70
C SER A 200 0.80 -37.36 3.03
N SER A 201 -0.39 -36.83 2.81
CA SER A 201 -0.52 -35.41 2.54
C SER A 201 0.08 -34.67 3.74
N SER A 202 1.23 -34.03 3.54
CA SER A 202 1.84 -33.10 4.49
C SER A 202 0.97 -31.85 4.59
N SER A 203 -0.17 -32.01 5.26
CA SER A 203 -0.93 -30.98 5.95
C SER A 203 -1.20 -31.59 7.32
N SER A 204 -0.68 -30.97 8.38
CA SER A 204 -0.93 -31.38 9.74
C SER A 204 -2.43 -31.32 10.06
N SER A 205 -3.13 -32.43 9.84
CA SER A 205 -4.44 -32.73 10.41
C SER A 205 -4.59 -34.24 10.43
N ALA A 206 -4.37 -34.83 11.61
CA ALA A 206 -4.95 -36.11 11.93
C ALA A 206 -6.47 -35.92 12.03
N GLU A 207 -7.21 -36.22 10.96
CA GLU A 207 -8.62 -36.63 11.06
C GLU A 207 -9.06 -37.41 9.80
N ALA A 208 -9.81 -38.47 10.09
CA ALA A 208 -10.17 -39.61 9.26
C ALA A 208 -10.68 -39.33 7.82
N SER A 209 -9.85 -39.68 6.82
CA SER A 209 -10.35 -40.25 5.55
C SER A 209 -9.49 -41.47 5.20
N SER A 210 -10.04 -42.63 5.50
CA SER A 210 -9.44 -43.96 5.41
C SER A 210 -9.30 -44.42 3.95
N THR A 211 -8.10 -44.26 3.40
CA THR A 211 -7.60 -45.18 2.37
C THR A 211 -6.31 -45.81 2.90
N PRO A 212 -6.21 -47.15 3.03
CA PRO A 212 -5.22 -47.81 3.90
C PRO A 212 -3.76 -47.78 3.42
N ILE A 213 -3.46 -47.39 2.17
CA ILE A 213 -2.06 -47.26 1.69
C ILE A 213 -1.32 -46.09 2.35
N LYS A 214 -2.02 -45.11 2.95
CA LYS A 214 -1.39 -43.94 3.62
C LYS A 214 -0.50 -44.31 4.82
N ALA A 215 -0.62 -45.53 5.38
CA ALA A 215 0.19 -46.01 6.50
C ALA A 215 1.43 -46.81 6.08
N TRP A 216 1.56 -47.17 4.80
CA TRP A 216 2.69 -47.96 4.30
C TRP A 216 3.96 -47.10 4.22
N ARG A 217 5.08 -47.61 4.77
CA ARG A 217 6.40 -46.97 4.74
C ARG A 217 7.46 -47.98 4.28
N PRO A 218 8.43 -47.55 3.45
CA PRO A 218 9.55 -48.41 3.09
C PRO A 218 10.44 -48.71 4.30
N PRO A 219 11.13 -49.87 4.36
CA PRO A 219 12.10 -50.15 5.42
C PRO A 219 13.27 -49.15 5.42
N ASP A 220 13.65 -48.62 6.59
CA ASP A 220 14.74 -47.64 6.71
C ASP A 220 16.08 -48.16 6.18
N ALA A 221 16.33 -49.47 6.32
CA ALA A 221 17.52 -50.11 5.77
C ALA A 221 17.56 -50.03 4.24
N TRP A 222 16.40 -50.12 3.58
CA TRP A 222 16.30 -49.96 2.12
C TRP A 222 16.54 -48.51 1.70
N VAL A 223 15.98 -47.53 2.44
CA VAL A 223 16.21 -46.10 2.18
C VAL A 223 17.69 -45.74 2.33
N ARG A 224 18.37 -46.25 3.37
CA ARG A 224 19.82 -46.05 3.56
C ARG A 224 20.64 -46.69 2.43
N ALA A 225 20.31 -47.91 2.04
CA ALA A 225 21.02 -48.57 0.94
C ALA A 225 20.81 -47.86 -0.40
N ALA A 226 19.65 -47.23 -0.63
CA ALA A 226 19.42 -46.39 -1.80
C ALA A 226 20.36 -45.16 -1.86
N PHE A 227 20.82 -44.63 -0.71
CA PHE A 227 21.85 -43.58 -0.67
C PHE A 227 23.22 -44.09 -1.11
N GLY A 228 23.55 -45.33 -0.75
CA GLY A 228 24.83 -45.97 -1.12
C GLY A 228 24.98 -46.24 -2.62
N VAL A 229 23.87 -46.30 -3.37
CA VAL A 229 23.85 -46.47 -4.84
C VAL A 229 23.90 -45.12 -5.56
N TRP A 230 23.51 -44.02 -4.91
CA TRP A 230 23.53 -42.70 -5.51
C TRP A 230 24.96 -42.25 -5.83
N ARG A 231 25.17 -41.66 -7.02
CA ARG A 231 26.43 -41.05 -7.44
C ARG A 231 26.15 -39.65 -7.97
N HIS A 232 26.60 -38.62 -7.24
CA HIS A 232 26.35 -37.20 -7.56
C HIS A 232 26.88 -36.80 -8.95
N GLU A 233 28.00 -37.40 -9.39
CA GLU A 233 28.67 -37.11 -10.67
C GLU A 233 27.86 -37.56 -11.89
N HIS A 234 27.03 -38.59 -11.73
CA HIS A 234 26.21 -39.18 -12.79
C HIS A 234 24.75 -38.72 -12.73
N ALA A 235 24.42 -37.80 -11.82
CA ALA A 235 23.05 -37.32 -11.63
C ALA A 235 22.71 -36.23 -12.64
N GLU A 236 21.66 -36.46 -13.43
CA GLU A 236 21.12 -35.46 -14.38
C GLU A 236 20.18 -34.47 -13.67
N PRO A 237 19.91 -33.28 -14.25
CA PRO A 237 19.12 -32.23 -13.57
C PRO A 237 17.71 -32.69 -13.11
N PRO A 238 16.94 -33.42 -13.93
CA PRO A 238 15.70 -34.07 -13.49
C PRO A 238 15.83 -35.01 -12.28
N GLN A 239 16.93 -35.76 -12.21
CA GLN A 239 17.15 -36.78 -11.18
C GLN A 239 17.48 -36.14 -9.84
N LEU A 240 18.25 -35.05 -9.86
CA LEU A 240 18.52 -34.21 -8.69
C LEU A 240 17.22 -33.65 -8.09
N ALA A 241 16.34 -33.10 -8.93
CA ALA A 241 15.04 -32.58 -8.49
C ALA A 241 14.13 -33.68 -7.89
N MET A 242 14.06 -34.85 -8.54
CA MET A 242 13.29 -35.99 -8.05
C MET A 242 13.83 -36.53 -6.72
N MET A 243 15.16 -36.59 -6.58
CA MET A 243 15.81 -37.02 -5.34
C MET A 243 15.48 -36.08 -4.19
N ALA A 244 15.69 -34.77 -4.35
CA ALA A 244 15.37 -33.79 -3.30
C ALA A 244 13.89 -33.86 -2.87
N TRP A 245 12.97 -34.02 -3.83
CA TRP A 245 11.54 -34.18 -3.53
C TRP A 245 11.24 -35.49 -2.79
N ALA A 246 11.84 -36.60 -3.21
CA ALA A 246 11.61 -37.91 -2.59
C ALA A 246 12.14 -37.97 -1.16
N LEU A 247 13.34 -37.41 -0.91
CA LEU A 247 13.93 -37.34 0.43
C LEU A 247 13.06 -36.54 1.40
N ALA A 248 12.62 -35.35 0.97
CA ALA A 248 11.71 -34.52 1.76
C ALA A 248 10.41 -35.27 2.10
N LYS A 249 9.85 -36.02 1.14
CA LYS A 249 8.60 -36.79 1.36
C LYS A 249 8.76 -38.01 2.25
N LEU A 250 9.94 -38.64 2.22
CA LEU A 250 10.26 -39.76 3.10
C LEU A 250 10.70 -39.30 4.51
N GLY A 251 10.94 -38.01 4.70
CA GLY A 251 11.49 -37.47 5.95
C GLY A 251 12.91 -37.97 6.23
N ALA A 252 13.65 -38.34 5.18
CA ALA A 252 14.98 -38.91 5.31
C ALA A 252 16.03 -37.79 5.27
N ALA A 253 16.87 -37.73 6.30
CA ALA A 253 17.96 -36.76 6.40
C ALA A 253 19.31 -37.45 6.11
N PRO A 254 19.92 -37.20 4.94
CA PRO A 254 21.27 -37.68 4.65
C PRO A 254 22.31 -36.92 5.50
N GLY A 255 23.49 -37.50 5.70
CA GLY A 255 24.60 -36.87 6.44
C GLY A 255 25.17 -35.64 5.72
N GLU A 256 25.86 -34.76 6.46
CA GLU A 256 26.35 -33.47 5.96
C GLU A 256 27.21 -33.58 4.70
N GLU A 257 28.16 -34.53 4.65
CA GLU A 257 29.02 -34.75 3.46
C GLU A 257 28.23 -35.09 2.19
N TRP A 258 27.15 -35.86 2.33
CA TRP A 258 26.28 -36.21 1.20
C TRP A 258 25.50 -35.00 0.73
N VAL A 259 25.01 -34.16 1.66
CA VAL A 259 24.29 -32.92 1.34
C VAL A 259 25.20 -31.94 0.61
N ASP A 260 26.45 -31.79 1.02
CA ASP A 260 27.41 -30.90 0.36
C ASP A 260 27.76 -31.36 -1.06
N GLY A 261 27.98 -32.67 -1.24
CA GLY A 261 28.16 -33.27 -2.57
C GLY A 261 26.94 -33.08 -3.47
N PHE A 262 25.73 -33.22 -2.90
CA PHE A 262 24.46 -33.00 -3.60
C PHE A 262 24.26 -31.54 -4.02
N LEU A 263 24.46 -30.59 -3.10
CA LEU A 263 24.33 -29.17 -3.37
C LEU A 263 25.32 -28.71 -4.44
N SER A 264 26.56 -29.21 -4.40
CA SER A 264 27.60 -28.93 -5.40
C SER A 264 27.23 -29.45 -6.79
N ALA A 265 26.72 -30.68 -6.87
CA ALA A 265 26.23 -31.24 -8.14
C ALA A 265 25.02 -30.47 -8.69
N ALA A 266 24.07 -30.10 -7.81
CA ALA A 266 22.90 -29.32 -8.18
C ALA A 266 23.25 -27.91 -8.67
N GLN A 267 24.18 -27.23 -8.01
CA GLN A 267 24.63 -25.88 -8.39
C GLN A 267 25.25 -25.85 -9.79
N ARG A 268 26.10 -26.83 -10.15
CA ARG A 268 26.74 -26.93 -11.47
C ARG A 268 25.73 -27.06 -12.62
N GLN A 269 24.61 -27.73 -12.37
CA GLN A 269 23.63 -28.08 -13.41
C GLN A 269 22.36 -27.22 -13.39
N MET A 270 22.27 -26.26 -12.46
CA MET A 270 21.05 -25.49 -12.21
C MET A 270 20.57 -24.67 -13.42
N HIS A 271 21.50 -24.16 -14.23
CA HIS A 271 21.19 -23.41 -15.45
C HIS A 271 20.48 -24.25 -16.52
N GLN A 272 20.57 -25.58 -16.46
CA GLN A 272 19.94 -26.52 -17.39
C GLN A 272 18.58 -27.02 -16.88
N MET A 273 18.23 -26.70 -15.64
CA MET A 273 16.98 -27.16 -15.01
C MET A 273 15.77 -26.39 -15.54
N ARG A 274 14.67 -27.11 -15.74
CA ARG A 274 13.37 -26.52 -16.08
C ARG A 274 12.73 -25.90 -14.83
N PRO A 275 11.73 -25.02 -14.99
CA PRO A 275 11.00 -24.44 -13.85
C PRO A 275 10.53 -25.47 -12.79
N SER A 276 9.99 -26.60 -13.23
CA SER A 276 9.53 -27.68 -12.34
C SER A 276 10.66 -28.38 -11.59
N ASP A 277 11.83 -28.50 -12.21
CA ASP A 277 13.00 -29.15 -11.61
C ASP A 277 13.60 -28.23 -10.54
N LEU A 278 13.72 -26.93 -10.86
CA LEU A 278 14.14 -25.89 -9.90
C LEU A 278 13.19 -25.82 -8.70
N ALA A 279 11.87 -25.86 -8.94
CA ALA A 279 10.87 -25.81 -7.89
C ALA A 279 10.94 -27.00 -6.93
N ARG A 280 11.06 -28.22 -7.46
CA ARG A 280 11.17 -29.45 -6.65
C ARG A 280 12.47 -29.52 -5.87
N LEU A 281 13.58 -29.11 -6.49
CA LEU A 281 14.87 -29.04 -5.83
C LEU A 281 14.83 -28.07 -4.65
N ALA A 282 14.38 -26.83 -4.88
CA ALA A 282 14.29 -25.81 -3.84
C ALA A 282 13.32 -26.21 -2.73
N TRP A 283 12.16 -26.76 -3.07
CA TRP A 283 11.17 -27.22 -2.09
C TRP A 283 11.69 -28.39 -1.27
N GLY A 284 12.28 -29.40 -1.92
CA GLY A 284 12.84 -30.55 -1.22
C GLY A 284 13.92 -30.16 -0.21
N LEU A 285 14.84 -29.26 -0.59
CA LEU A 285 15.87 -28.74 0.31
C LEU A 285 15.27 -27.99 1.51
N ALA A 286 14.28 -27.14 1.25
CA ALA A 286 13.62 -26.36 2.30
C ALA A 286 12.90 -27.27 3.32
N GLU A 287 12.15 -28.27 2.85
CA GLU A 287 11.43 -29.23 3.71
C GLU A 287 12.35 -30.15 4.51
N MET A 288 13.56 -30.45 3.98
CA MET A 288 14.59 -31.16 4.73
C MET A 288 15.29 -30.28 5.77
N GLY A 289 14.94 -28.99 5.88
CA GLY A 289 15.61 -28.03 6.77
C GLY A 289 17.01 -27.63 6.31
N VAL A 290 17.38 -27.92 5.05
CA VAL A 290 18.68 -27.56 4.48
C VAL A 290 18.63 -26.12 4.00
N ALA A 291 19.40 -25.24 4.64
CA ALA A 291 19.57 -23.84 4.25
C ALA A 291 20.85 -23.69 3.39
N PRO A 292 20.75 -23.46 2.06
CA PRO A 292 21.92 -23.38 1.19
C PRO A 292 22.77 -22.12 1.44
N ALA A 293 24.05 -22.18 1.06
CA ALA A 293 24.94 -21.03 1.09
C ALA A 293 24.49 -19.92 0.09
N ALA A 294 24.92 -18.67 0.33
CA ALA A 294 24.53 -17.51 -0.47
C ALA A 294 24.82 -17.70 -1.98
N ALA A 295 25.99 -18.24 -2.33
CA ALA A 295 26.37 -18.53 -3.71
C ALA A 295 25.41 -19.51 -4.41
N TRP A 296 24.85 -20.47 -3.67
CA TRP A 296 23.86 -21.41 -4.19
C TRP A 296 22.52 -20.70 -4.43
N THR A 297 22.08 -19.86 -3.49
CA THR A 297 20.84 -19.09 -3.65
C THR A 297 20.92 -18.05 -4.77
N ASP A 298 22.10 -17.49 -5.04
CA ASP A 298 22.34 -16.60 -6.17
C ASP A 298 22.30 -17.36 -7.50
N ALA A 299 22.89 -18.56 -7.57
CA ALA A 299 22.78 -19.43 -8.74
C ALA A 299 21.31 -19.80 -9.04
N LEU A 300 20.50 -20.05 -8.00
CA LEU A 300 19.06 -20.27 -8.16
C LEU A 300 18.36 -19.03 -8.70
N ALA A 301 18.73 -17.86 -8.20
CA ALA A 301 18.16 -16.60 -8.67
C ALA A 301 18.46 -16.33 -10.15
N ASP A 302 19.68 -16.62 -10.60
CA ASP A 302 20.09 -16.46 -11.98
C ASP A 302 19.37 -17.47 -12.89
N ALA A 303 19.28 -18.74 -12.47
CA ALA A 303 18.55 -19.77 -13.21
C ALA A 303 17.05 -19.43 -13.36
N VAL A 304 16.37 -19.05 -12.27
CA VAL A 304 14.96 -18.63 -12.29
C VAL A 304 14.76 -17.40 -13.18
N SER A 305 15.66 -16.41 -13.11
CA SER A 305 15.60 -15.20 -13.92
C SER A 305 15.77 -15.51 -15.41
N ALA A 306 16.72 -16.39 -15.77
CA ALA A 306 16.93 -16.83 -17.14
C ALA A 306 15.69 -17.53 -17.73
N GLN A 307 15.04 -18.40 -16.96
CA GLN A 307 13.81 -19.09 -17.38
C GLN A 307 12.65 -18.12 -17.62
N VAL A 308 12.49 -17.10 -16.77
CA VAL A 308 11.46 -16.05 -16.94
C VAL A 308 11.75 -15.16 -18.14
N GLU A 309 13.00 -14.81 -18.38
CA GLU A 309 13.42 -14.01 -19.54
C GLU A 309 13.18 -14.77 -20.84
N ALA A 310 13.51 -16.07 -20.89
CA ALA A 310 13.20 -16.93 -22.03
C ALA A 310 11.69 -17.00 -22.30
N MET A 311 10.87 -17.14 -21.25
CA MET A 311 9.41 -17.10 -21.35
C MET A 311 8.91 -15.77 -21.94
N ARG A 312 9.47 -14.63 -21.51
CA ARG A 312 9.10 -13.29 -22.01
C ARG A 312 9.43 -13.12 -23.50
N ARG A 313 10.65 -13.46 -23.91
CA ARG A 313 11.08 -13.38 -25.31
C ARG A 313 10.17 -14.20 -26.22
N TYR A 314 9.85 -15.42 -25.79
CA TYR A 314 8.91 -16.26 -26.52
C TYR A 314 7.52 -15.61 -26.65
N THR A 315 6.96 -15.02 -25.59
CA THR A 315 5.65 -14.36 -25.67
C THR A 315 5.64 -13.17 -26.63
N VAL A 316 6.73 -12.39 -26.70
CA VAL A 316 6.86 -11.27 -27.64
C VAL A 316 6.87 -11.77 -29.09
N VAL A 317 7.72 -12.76 -29.38
CA VAL A 317 7.81 -13.37 -30.73
C VAL A 317 6.48 -14.01 -31.13
N ALA A 318 5.82 -14.73 -30.22
CA ALA A 318 4.51 -15.33 -30.48
C ALA A 318 3.42 -14.28 -30.75
N GLN A 319 3.44 -13.15 -30.03
CA GLN A 319 2.49 -12.05 -30.23
C GLN A 319 2.75 -11.32 -31.56
N GLN A 320 4.02 -11.09 -31.92
CA GLN A 320 4.40 -10.55 -33.22
C GLN A 320 3.96 -11.47 -34.37
N ARG A 321 4.21 -12.78 -34.27
CA ARG A 321 3.72 -13.78 -35.25
C ARG A 321 2.19 -13.77 -35.36
N LYS A 322 1.47 -13.63 -34.24
CA LYS A 322 0.00 -13.52 -34.23
C LYS A 322 -0.48 -12.22 -34.90
N GLN A 323 0.18 -11.10 -34.63
CA GLN A 323 -0.13 -9.80 -35.24
C GLN A 323 0.16 -9.79 -36.74
N GLN A 324 1.29 -10.36 -37.17
CA GLN A 324 1.63 -10.54 -38.59
C GLN A 324 0.59 -11.42 -39.29
N ARG A 325 0.21 -12.56 -38.71
CA ARG A 325 -0.87 -13.42 -39.23
C ARG A 325 -2.21 -12.69 -39.31
N TRP A 326 -2.53 -11.84 -38.33
CA TRP A 326 -3.75 -11.03 -38.33
C TRP A 326 -3.73 -9.98 -39.43
N LEU A 327 -2.63 -9.24 -39.59
CA LEU A 327 -2.43 -8.25 -40.66
C LEU A 327 -2.51 -8.91 -42.04
N ALA A 328 -1.84 -10.06 -42.23
CA ALA A 328 -1.88 -10.82 -43.47
C ALA A 328 -3.32 -11.29 -43.79
N ARG A 329 -4.06 -11.82 -42.81
CA ARG A 329 -5.47 -12.19 -42.98
C ARG A 329 -6.35 -10.99 -43.31
N ALA A 330 -6.15 -9.85 -42.65
CA ALA A 330 -6.91 -8.62 -42.92
C ALA A 330 -6.63 -8.06 -44.33
N GLN A 331 -5.39 -8.18 -44.83
CA GLN A 331 -5.02 -7.80 -46.19
C GLN A 331 -5.62 -8.75 -47.22
N GLN A 332 -5.57 -10.07 -46.98
CA GLN A 332 -6.22 -11.06 -47.84
C GLN A 332 -7.74 -10.85 -47.94
N LEU A 333 -8.40 -10.52 -46.82
CA LEU A 333 -9.84 -10.22 -46.82
C LEU A 333 -10.18 -8.94 -47.61
N ARG A 334 -9.36 -7.88 -47.50
CA ARG A 334 -9.52 -6.66 -48.29
C ARG A 334 -9.37 -6.92 -49.79
N GLN A 335 -8.35 -7.68 -50.17
CA GLN A 335 -8.12 -8.07 -51.57
C GLN A 335 -9.29 -8.89 -52.12
N ARG A 336 -9.78 -9.89 -51.37
CA ARG A 336 -10.95 -10.69 -51.79
C ARG A 336 -12.21 -9.84 -52.00
N ARG A 337 -12.46 -8.84 -51.16
CA ARG A 337 -13.60 -7.91 -51.35
C ARG A 337 -13.45 -7.07 -52.61
N GLN A 338 -12.25 -6.57 -52.91
CA GLN A 338 -11.99 -5.82 -54.14
C GLN A 338 -12.15 -6.69 -55.39
N GLU A 339 -11.64 -7.92 -55.37
CA GLU A 339 -11.83 -8.88 -56.46
C GLU A 339 -13.33 -9.17 -56.68
N GLN A 340 -14.09 -9.42 -55.61
CA GLN A 340 -15.54 -9.65 -55.69
C GLN A 340 -16.31 -8.45 -56.26
N GLU A 341 -15.92 -7.22 -55.89
CA GLU A 341 -16.54 -6.00 -56.40
C GLU A 341 -16.21 -5.78 -57.89
N LEU A 342 -14.96 -6.04 -58.31
CA LEU A 342 -14.57 -5.98 -59.73
C LEU A 342 -15.28 -7.07 -60.55
N GLU A 343 -15.41 -8.29 -60.02
CA GLU A 343 -16.16 -9.38 -60.65
C GLU A 343 -17.65 -9.03 -60.77
N ARG A 344 -18.23 -8.38 -59.75
CA ARG A 344 -19.61 -7.89 -59.77
C ARG A 344 -19.80 -6.82 -60.84
N ARG A 345 -18.89 -5.84 -60.93
CA ARG A 345 -18.90 -4.79 -61.97
C ARG A 345 -18.76 -5.36 -63.37
N ARG A 346 -17.87 -6.34 -63.54
CA ARG A 346 -17.71 -7.06 -64.81
C ARG A 346 -19.02 -7.76 -65.20
N ARG A 347 -19.65 -8.49 -64.28
CA ARG A 347 -20.92 -9.19 -64.52
C ARG A 347 -22.08 -8.23 -64.83
N SER A 348 -22.15 -7.09 -64.15
CA SER A 348 -23.17 -6.07 -64.45
C SER A 348 -22.93 -5.38 -65.78
N ALA A 349 -21.68 -5.12 -66.15
CA ALA A 349 -21.32 -4.53 -67.44
C ALA A 349 -21.60 -5.49 -68.60
N THR A 350 -21.31 -6.79 -68.45
CA THR A 350 -21.66 -7.80 -69.49
C THR A 350 -23.17 -8.01 -69.68
N ALA A 351 -24.01 -7.51 -68.77
CA ALA A 351 -25.47 -7.60 -68.87
C ALA A 351 -26.13 -6.36 -69.53
N GLY A 352 -25.40 -5.26 -69.71
CA GLY A 352 -25.84 -4.09 -70.50
C GLY A 352 -25.30 -4.18 -71.93
N GLY A 353 -26.05 -3.72 -72.93
CA GLY A 353 -25.63 -3.76 -74.34
C GLY A 353 -24.39 -2.90 -74.68
N ASP A 354 -24.09 -2.78 -75.97
CA ASP A 354 -22.84 -2.32 -76.63
C ASP A 354 -21.96 -1.23 -75.97
N ALA A 355 -22.51 -0.31 -75.19
CA ALA A 355 -21.72 0.66 -74.39
C ALA A 355 -21.01 0.03 -73.18
N ALA A 356 -21.47 -1.12 -72.70
CA ALA A 356 -20.95 -1.79 -71.51
C ALA A 356 -19.84 -2.80 -71.79
N GLY A 357 -19.56 -3.11 -73.07
CA GLY A 357 -18.42 -3.95 -73.47
C GLY A 357 -17.08 -3.33 -73.09
N ALA A 358 -16.92 -2.01 -73.26
CA ALA A 358 -15.71 -1.29 -72.90
C ALA A 358 -15.44 -1.27 -71.38
N GLU A 359 -16.48 -1.13 -70.55
CA GLU A 359 -16.39 -1.22 -69.09
C GLU A 359 -16.12 -2.66 -68.60
N ALA A 360 -16.70 -3.66 -69.26
CA ALA A 360 -16.44 -5.06 -68.97
C ALA A 360 -14.96 -5.43 -69.24
N ASP A 361 -14.38 -4.92 -70.33
CA ASP A 361 -12.98 -5.12 -70.68
C ASP A 361 -12.02 -4.38 -69.73
N THR A 362 -12.34 -3.14 -69.31
CA THR A 362 -11.53 -2.46 -68.28
C THR A 362 -11.60 -3.18 -66.93
N ALA A 363 -12.76 -3.66 -66.52
CA ALA A 363 -12.93 -4.43 -65.29
C ALA A 363 -12.19 -5.79 -65.35
N ALA A 364 -12.22 -6.47 -66.50
CA ALA A 364 -11.48 -7.71 -66.73
C ALA A 364 -9.96 -7.49 -66.70
N ALA A 365 -9.46 -6.43 -67.34
CA ALA A 365 -8.04 -6.07 -67.31
C ALA A 365 -7.57 -5.62 -65.92
N ALA A 366 -8.44 -4.96 -65.13
CA ALA A 366 -8.16 -4.61 -63.74
C ALA A 366 -8.10 -5.85 -62.83
N LEU A 367 -9.05 -6.79 -63.00
CA LEU A 367 -9.07 -8.06 -62.27
C LEU A 367 -7.82 -8.91 -62.59
N LEU A 368 -7.40 -8.99 -63.85
CA LEU A 368 -6.21 -9.74 -64.27
C LEU A 368 -4.92 -9.15 -63.67
N ARG A 369 -4.78 -7.81 -63.68
CA ARG A 369 -3.68 -7.10 -63.01
C ARG A 369 -3.67 -7.37 -61.52
N GLN A 370 -4.82 -7.37 -60.86
CA GLN A 370 -4.94 -7.66 -59.44
C GLN A 370 -4.57 -9.11 -59.11
N GLN A 371 -4.97 -10.08 -59.94
CA GLN A 371 -4.59 -11.49 -59.79
C GLN A 371 -3.09 -11.71 -59.97
N GLN A 372 -2.46 -11.01 -60.92
CA GLN A 372 -1.00 -11.03 -61.11
C GLN A 372 -0.27 -10.42 -59.91
N GLN A 373 -0.70 -9.27 -59.41
CA GLN A 373 -0.17 -8.66 -58.19
C GLN A 373 -0.31 -9.58 -56.97
N ARG A 374 -1.41 -10.35 -56.88
CA ARG A 374 -1.59 -11.35 -55.81
C ARG A 374 -0.61 -12.52 -55.92
N LYS A 375 -0.31 -12.98 -57.14
CA LYS A 375 0.71 -14.02 -57.37
C LYS A 375 2.09 -13.53 -56.96
N GLN A 376 2.48 -12.34 -57.45
CA GLN A 376 3.76 -11.71 -57.09
C GLN A 376 3.86 -11.42 -55.59
N GLY A 377 2.77 -10.96 -54.96
CA GLY A 377 2.71 -10.74 -53.52
C GLY A 377 2.83 -12.03 -52.70
N LYS A 378 2.23 -13.15 -53.16
CA LYS A 378 2.40 -14.47 -52.53
C LYS A 378 3.82 -15.01 -52.67
N GLU A 379 4.46 -14.76 -53.80
CA GLU A 379 5.86 -15.16 -54.05
C GLU A 379 6.83 -14.32 -53.20
N ALA A 380 6.61 -13.00 -53.12
CA ALA A 380 7.38 -12.12 -52.24
C ALA A 380 7.17 -12.45 -50.75
N GLN A 381 5.94 -12.80 -50.35
CA GLN A 381 5.65 -13.24 -48.98
C GLN A 381 6.33 -14.58 -48.67
N ARG A 382 6.33 -15.55 -49.59
CA ARG A 382 7.08 -16.82 -49.42
C ARG A 382 8.58 -16.60 -49.33
N ALA A 383 9.12 -15.65 -50.09
CA ALA A 383 10.53 -15.27 -50.01
C ALA A 383 10.87 -14.63 -48.65
N GLN A 384 10.03 -13.70 -48.16
CA GLN A 384 10.18 -13.11 -46.83
C GLN A 384 10.03 -14.13 -45.69
N GLU A 385 9.10 -15.09 -45.81
CA GLU A 385 8.93 -16.17 -44.83
C GLU A 385 10.16 -17.11 -44.82
N ALA A 386 10.74 -17.41 -45.97
CA ALA A 386 11.98 -18.19 -46.09
C ALA A 386 13.22 -17.43 -45.55
N ASP A 387 13.32 -16.13 -45.81
CA ASP A 387 14.40 -15.27 -45.30
C ASP A 387 14.29 -15.09 -43.76
N ALA A 388 13.07 -14.98 -43.23
CA ALA A 388 12.83 -14.92 -41.78
C ALA A 388 13.15 -16.26 -41.09
N GLU A 389 12.90 -17.41 -41.74
CA GLU A 389 13.33 -18.73 -41.25
C GLU A 389 14.85 -18.89 -41.28
N ALA A 390 15.52 -18.31 -42.29
CA ALA A 390 16.98 -18.33 -42.40
C ALA A 390 17.67 -17.41 -41.37
N ALA A 391 17.06 -16.28 -41.01
CA ALA A 391 17.58 -15.33 -40.02
C ALA A 391 17.45 -15.80 -38.56
N ASP A 392 16.60 -16.80 -38.28
CA ASP A 392 16.38 -17.40 -36.94
C ASP A 392 17.41 -18.52 -36.62
N LEU A 393 18.35 -18.81 -37.53
CA LEU A 393 19.50 -19.68 -37.28
C LEU A 393 20.63 -18.84 -36.66
N PRO A 394 21.02 -19.07 -35.40
CA PRO A 394 22.13 -18.34 -34.80
C PRO A 394 23.41 -18.65 -35.58
N GLU A 395 24.17 -17.60 -35.93
CA GLU A 395 25.49 -17.74 -36.53
C GLU A 395 26.32 -18.76 -35.74
N ARG A 396 26.91 -19.73 -36.45
CA ARG A 396 27.80 -20.75 -35.90
C ARG A 396 29.04 -20.07 -35.32
N ARG A 397 29.00 -19.69 -34.05
CA ARG A 397 30.17 -19.44 -33.22
C ARG A 397 30.09 -20.32 -31.98
N ASP A 398 30.99 -21.30 -31.96
CA ASP A 398 31.51 -22.12 -30.87
C ASP A 398 30.53 -22.79 -29.89
N GLY A 399 30.54 -24.14 -29.94
CA GLY A 399 30.34 -25.06 -28.81
C GLY A 399 29.14 -24.87 -27.89
N GLY A 400 28.08 -25.68 -28.07
CA GLY A 400 27.12 -26.04 -27.01
C GLY A 400 25.92 -25.11 -26.80
N GLY A 401 26.04 -23.79 -27.01
CA GLY A 401 24.96 -22.82 -26.76
C GLY A 401 23.83 -22.80 -27.81
N ALA A 402 24.15 -23.12 -29.07
CA ALA A 402 23.21 -23.01 -30.20
C ALA A 402 22.09 -24.06 -30.18
N VAL A 403 22.35 -25.26 -29.64
CA VAL A 403 21.34 -26.33 -29.54
C VAL A 403 20.29 -25.97 -28.48
N ALA A 404 20.70 -25.40 -27.34
CA ALA A 404 19.79 -24.94 -26.29
C ALA A 404 18.89 -23.77 -26.76
N ALA A 405 19.42 -22.83 -27.54
CA ALA A 405 18.63 -21.73 -28.11
C ALA A 405 17.58 -22.22 -29.12
N ALA A 406 17.94 -23.17 -30.00
CA ALA A 406 17.03 -23.78 -30.96
C ALA A 406 15.94 -24.64 -30.28
N GLU A 407 16.26 -25.30 -29.16
CA GLU A 407 15.32 -26.13 -28.41
C GLU A 407 14.36 -25.31 -27.54
N VAL A 408 14.81 -24.18 -26.99
CA VAL A 408 13.97 -23.16 -26.32
C VAL A 408 12.93 -22.56 -27.28
N CYS A 409 13.27 -22.40 -28.57
CA CYS A 409 12.32 -21.97 -29.61
C CYS A 409 11.28 -23.04 -29.98
N ARG A 410 11.55 -24.33 -29.74
CA ARG A 410 10.59 -25.43 -30.03
C ARG A 410 9.57 -25.64 -28.90
N ARG A 411 9.92 -25.39 -27.63
CA ARG A 411 8.99 -25.49 -26.48
C ARG A 411 9.36 -24.50 -25.36
N PRO A 412 8.55 -23.46 -25.07
CA PRO A 412 8.91 -22.44 -24.08
C PRO A 412 8.85 -22.98 -22.65
N PRO A 413 9.74 -22.51 -21.75
CA PRO A 413 9.60 -22.76 -20.32
C PRO A 413 8.32 -22.08 -19.80
N ARG A 414 7.47 -22.85 -19.11
CA ARG A 414 6.25 -22.37 -18.49
C ARG A 414 6.31 -22.66 -17.00
N PHE A 415 6.23 -21.60 -16.19
CA PHE A 415 6.00 -21.74 -14.76
C PHE A 415 4.53 -22.11 -14.55
N SER A 416 4.28 -23.26 -13.92
CA SER A 416 2.96 -23.55 -13.37
C SER A 416 2.74 -22.75 -12.07
N PRO A 417 1.47 -22.54 -11.65
CA PRO A 417 1.17 -21.95 -10.33
C PRO A 417 1.88 -22.67 -9.19
N GLN A 418 2.00 -24.00 -9.29
CA GLN A 418 2.67 -24.82 -8.29
C GLN A 418 4.18 -24.56 -8.25
N ASP A 419 4.84 -24.40 -9.40
CA ASP A 419 6.28 -24.08 -9.44
C ASP A 419 6.57 -22.75 -8.75
N VAL A 420 5.74 -21.73 -9.03
CA VAL A 420 5.84 -20.41 -8.39
C VAL A 420 5.59 -20.51 -6.89
N GLN A 421 4.57 -21.25 -6.47
CA GLN A 421 4.26 -21.48 -5.07
C GLN A 421 5.44 -22.15 -4.35
N MET A 422 5.96 -23.26 -4.89
CA MET A 422 7.06 -24.02 -4.30
C MET A 422 8.32 -23.17 -4.16
N LEU A 423 8.70 -22.44 -5.21
CA LEU A 423 9.88 -21.57 -5.18
C LEU A 423 9.72 -20.43 -4.17
N LEU A 424 8.56 -19.75 -4.14
CA LEU A 424 8.32 -18.68 -3.16
C LEU A 424 8.29 -19.22 -1.73
N HIS A 425 7.73 -20.41 -1.53
CA HIS A 425 7.68 -21.07 -0.23
C HIS A 425 9.08 -21.42 0.29
N SER A 426 9.93 -22.00 -0.56
CA SER A 426 11.33 -22.29 -0.20
C SER A 426 12.10 -21.04 0.20
N LEU A 427 11.96 -19.96 -0.58
CA LEU A 427 12.58 -18.68 -0.27
C LEU A 427 12.09 -18.12 1.08
N ALA A 428 10.80 -18.26 1.38
CA ALA A 428 10.23 -17.84 2.65
C ALA A 428 10.73 -18.67 3.83
N GLN A 429 10.86 -20.01 3.69
CA GLN A 429 11.38 -20.87 4.75
C GLN A 429 12.85 -20.57 5.09
N TRP A 430 13.70 -20.38 4.07
CA TRP A 430 15.11 -20.03 4.28
C TRP A 430 15.30 -18.65 4.91
N ALA A 431 14.41 -17.70 4.61
CA ALA A 431 14.41 -16.39 5.26
C ALA A 431 14.06 -16.48 6.77
N GLY A 432 13.24 -17.44 7.18
CA GLY A 432 12.85 -17.63 8.58
C GLY A 432 13.93 -18.26 9.47
N SER A 433 14.87 -19.01 8.89
CA SER A 433 15.87 -19.80 9.63
C SER A 433 17.25 -19.11 9.74
N ALA A 434 17.54 -18.07 8.95
CA ALA A 434 18.88 -17.49 8.83
C ALA A 434 19.03 -16.03 9.31
N GLY A 435 18.06 -15.45 10.02
CA GLY A 435 18.05 -13.99 10.25
C GLY A 435 17.93 -13.20 8.92
N PRO A 436 18.28 -11.90 8.83
CA PRO A 436 17.93 -11.03 7.71
C PRO A 436 18.77 -11.27 6.43
N ARG A 437 18.87 -12.52 5.96
CA ARG A 437 19.28 -12.86 4.60
C ARG A 437 18.02 -12.86 3.73
N ALA A 438 17.64 -11.67 3.28
CA ALA A 438 16.52 -11.49 2.36
C ALA A 438 16.72 -12.38 1.13
N ALA A 439 15.67 -13.11 0.74
CA ALA A 439 15.65 -13.88 -0.51
C ALA A 439 16.21 -13.05 -1.68
N PRO A 440 17.02 -13.63 -2.58
CA PRO A 440 17.69 -12.87 -3.64
C PRO A 440 16.67 -12.02 -4.42
N PRO A 441 16.77 -10.67 -4.38
CA PRO A 441 15.73 -9.78 -4.92
C PRO A 441 15.44 -10.02 -6.41
N ARG A 442 16.42 -10.56 -7.15
CA ARG A 442 16.29 -10.95 -8.56
C ARG A 442 15.31 -12.11 -8.74
N ALA A 443 15.47 -13.19 -7.96
CA ALA A 443 14.59 -14.35 -7.97
C ALA A 443 13.14 -13.94 -7.69
N LEU A 444 12.95 -13.11 -6.66
CA LEU A 444 11.62 -12.64 -6.27
C LEU A 444 10.93 -11.82 -7.36
N ARG A 445 11.66 -10.90 -8.03
CA ARG A 445 11.11 -10.13 -9.16
C ARG A 445 10.76 -11.02 -10.36
N ALA A 446 11.58 -12.02 -10.65
CA ALA A 446 11.33 -13.00 -11.70
C ALA A 446 10.09 -13.84 -11.39
N LEU A 447 9.96 -14.35 -10.17
CA LEU A 447 8.79 -15.12 -9.72
C LEU A 447 7.49 -14.31 -9.73
N LEU A 448 7.53 -13.04 -9.31
CA LEU A 448 6.36 -12.16 -9.38
C LEU A 448 5.91 -11.88 -10.82
N THR A 449 6.86 -11.78 -11.74
CA THR A 449 6.57 -11.70 -13.18
C THR A 449 5.87 -12.97 -13.66
N ALA A 450 6.41 -14.14 -13.33
CA ALA A 450 5.82 -15.42 -13.69
C ALA A 450 4.41 -15.59 -13.09
N ALA A 451 4.25 -15.24 -11.81
CA ALA A 451 2.97 -15.24 -11.11
C ALA A 451 1.94 -14.34 -11.80
N ARG A 452 2.34 -13.14 -12.23
CA ARG A 452 1.46 -12.19 -12.93
C ARG A 452 0.99 -12.74 -14.27
N ALA A 453 1.89 -13.36 -15.05
CA ALA A 453 1.53 -13.98 -16.32
C ALA A 453 0.57 -15.17 -16.15
N GLY A 454 0.73 -15.94 -15.06
CA GLY A 454 -0.06 -17.15 -14.76
C GLY A 454 -1.28 -16.93 -13.87
N MET A 455 -1.58 -15.71 -13.39
CA MET A 455 -2.46 -15.48 -12.25
C MET A 455 -3.87 -16.08 -12.36
N ARG A 456 -4.44 -16.12 -13.58
CA ARG A 456 -5.76 -16.72 -13.83
C ARG A 456 -5.80 -18.23 -13.60
N SER A 457 -4.66 -18.90 -13.69
CA SER A 457 -4.53 -20.35 -13.50
C SER A 457 -4.29 -20.76 -12.04
N PHE A 458 -4.09 -19.80 -11.13
CA PHE A 458 -3.93 -20.09 -9.70
C PHE A 458 -5.26 -20.58 -9.13
N ASP A 459 -5.20 -21.66 -8.35
CA ASP A 459 -6.29 -22.15 -7.52
C ASP A 459 -6.26 -21.52 -6.12
N ALA A 460 -7.23 -21.87 -5.28
CA ALA A 460 -7.37 -21.33 -3.93
C ALA A 460 -6.14 -21.61 -3.03
N GLN A 461 -5.53 -22.78 -3.17
CA GLN A 461 -4.38 -23.18 -2.35
C GLN A 461 -3.12 -22.41 -2.78
N ALA A 462 -2.88 -22.30 -4.08
CA ALA A 462 -1.75 -21.57 -4.65
C ALA A 462 -1.81 -20.08 -4.27
N LEU A 463 -3.00 -19.45 -4.32
CA LEU A 463 -3.16 -18.05 -3.93
C LEU A 463 -2.80 -17.83 -2.46
N SER A 464 -3.37 -18.62 -1.54
CA SER A 464 -3.11 -18.45 -0.11
C SER A 464 -1.64 -18.70 0.25
N SER A 465 -0.99 -19.66 -0.42
CA SER A 465 0.41 -20.01 -0.20
C SER A 465 1.36 -18.93 -0.73
N VAL A 466 1.07 -18.35 -1.90
CA VAL A 466 1.84 -17.22 -2.44
C VAL A 466 1.67 -15.99 -1.55
N ALA A 467 0.44 -15.71 -1.07
CA ALA A 467 0.19 -14.61 -0.14
C ALA A 467 1.05 -14.76 1.12
N TRP A 468 0.99 -15.94 1.74
CA TRP A 468 1.76 -16.26 2.94
C TRP A 468 3.26 -16.10 2.68
N SER A 469 3.77 -16.65 1.58
CA SER A 469 5.20 -16.56 1.25
C SER A 469 5.66 -15.11 1.06
N LEU A 470 4.87 -14.29 0.37
CA LEU A 470 5.19 -12.86 0.18
C LEU A 470 5.16 -12.08 1.49
N ALA A 471 4.20 -12.38 2.38
CA ALA A 471 4.12 -11.79 3.71
C ALA A 471 5.31 -12.20 4.58
N THR A 472 5.69 -13.48 4.61
CA THR A 472 6.88 -13.98 5.31
C THR A 472 8.17 -13.35 4.78
N LEU A 473 8.24 -13.09 3.48
CA LEU A 473 9.36 -12.38 2.84
C LEU A 473 9.33 -10.86 3.06
N GLY A 474 8.27 -10.29 3.66
CA GLY A 474 8.09 -8.85 3.82
C GLY A 474 8.01 -8.10 2.50
N HIS A 475 7.67 -8.78 1.40
CA HIS A 475 7.68 -8.19 0.06
C HIS A 475 6.28 -7.83 -0.41
N ARG A 476 6.01 -6.53 -0.46
CA ARG A 476 4.77 -5.99 -1.01
C ARG A 476 4.89 -5.77 -2.53
N PRO A 477 4.11 -6.49 -3.37
CA PRO A 477 4.09 -6.27 -4.82
C PRO A 477 3.53 -4.89 -5.20
N ASP A 478 3.73 -4.49 -6.46
CA ASP A 478 3.16 -3.25 -6.99
C ASP A 478 1.62 -3.26 -7.03
N TYR A 479 1.01 -2.09 -7.22
CA TYR A 479 -0.44 -1.93 -7.22
C TYR A 479 -1.13 -2.79 -8.29
N GLY A 480 -0.55 -2.88 -9.50
CA GLY A 480 -1.13 -3.65 -10.60
C GLY A 480 -1.14 -5.15 -10.35
N TRP A 481 -0.09 -5.67 -9.72
CA TRP A 481 -0.02 -7.06 -9.26
C TRP A 481 -1.07 -7.33 -8.17
N CYS A 482 -1.12 -6.46 -7.15
CA CYS A 482 -2.09 -6.57 -6.05
C CYS A 482 -3.54 -6.55 -6.55
N ALA A 483 -3.87 -5.70 -7.53
CA ALA A 483 -5.22 -5.60 -8.09
C ALA A 483 -5.64 -6.90 -8.80
N GLN A 484 -4.77 -7.49 -9.63
CA GLN A 484 -5.07 -8.77 -10.29
C GLN A 484 -5.20 -9.91 -9.27
N TYR A 485 -4.33 -9.92 -8.25
CA TYR A 485 -4.35 -10.93 -7.20
C TYR A 485 -5.64 -10.89 -6.40
N LEU A 486 -6.05 -9.69 -5.96
CA LEU A 486 -7.28 -9.48 -5.20
C LEU A 486 -8.53 -9.83 -6.00
N GLU A 487 -8.56 -9.54 -7.30
CA GLU A 487 -9.68 -9.94 -8.14
C GLU A 487 -9.78 -11.46 -8.27
N ARG A 488 -8.63 -12.15 -8.43
CA ARG A 488 -8.62 -13.62 -8.47
C ARG A 488 -9.01 -14.25 -7.12
N VAL A 489 -8.53 -13.68 -6.01
CA VAL A 489 -8.91 -14.08 -4.65
C VAL A 489 -10.41 -13.88 -4.42
N ARG A 490 -10.98 -12.75 -4.84
CA ARG A 490 -12.42 -12.47 -4.72
C ARG A 490 -13.26 -13.54 -5.43
N GLN A 491 -12.84 -14.00 -6.60
CA GLN A 491 -13.52 -15.05 -7.36
C GLN A 491 -13.46 -16.42 -6.69
N LEU A 492 -12.32 -16.75 -6.06
CA LEU A 492 -12.10 -18.07 -5.46
C LEU A 492 -12.38 -18.14 -3.96
N ALA A 493 -12.60 -17.02 -3.27
CA ALA A 493 -12.87 -16.97 -1.83
C ALA A 493 -13.96 -17.95 -1.36
N PRO A 494 -15.08 -18.14 -2.08
CA PRO A 494 -16.09 -19.13 -1.70
C PRO A 494 -15.63 -20.59 -1.82
N ALA A 495 -14.50 -20.89 -2.46
CA ALA A 495 -13.93 -22.23 -2.58
C ALA A 495 -12.67 -22.44 -1.70
N MET A 496 -12.22 -21.39 -1.00
CA MET A 496 -11.04 -21.49 -0.14
C MET A 496 -11.34 -22.29 1.14
N SER A 497 -10.34 -23.02 1.62
CA SER A 497 -10.40 -23.66 2.94
C SER A 497 -10.41 -22.62 4.06
N PRO A 498 -10.86 -22.96 5.29
CA PRO A 498 -10.83 -22.04 6.42
C PRO A 498 -9.42 -21.49 6.70
N GLN A 499 -8.40 -22.35 6.60
CA GLN A 499 -6.99 -21.95 6.71
C GLN A 499 -6.54 -21.08 5.55
N GLY A 500 -6.96 -21.38 4.31
CA GLY A 500 -6.63 -20.57 3.13
C GLY A 500 -7.16 -19.14 3.24
N LEU A 501 -8.38 -18.96 3.75
CA LEU A 501 -8.98 -17.65 4.02
C LEU A 501 -8.20 -16.89 5.10
N SER A 502 -7.89 -17.56 6.22
CA SER A 502 -7.11 -16.99 7.30
C SER A 502 -5.71 -16.54 6.84
N ASN A 503 -4.97 -17.39 6.14
CA ASN A 503 -3.63 -17.07 5.62
C ASN A 503 -3.67 -15.93 4.60
N THR A 504 -4.71 -15.89 3.76
CA THR A 504 -4.86 -14.83 2.75
C THR A 504 -5.11 -13.48 3.42
N LEU A 505 -6.06 -13.42 4.36
CA LEU A 505 -6.36 -12.18 5.08
C LEU A 505 -5.19 -11.74 5.95
N TRP A 506 -4.54 -12.66 6.66
CA TRP A 506 -3.32 -12.39 7.41
C TRP A 506 -2.20 -11.83 6.53
N ALA A 507 -1.96 -12.43 5.37
CA ALA A 507 -0.93 -11.96 4.45
C ALA A 507 -1.24 -10.56 3.91
N LEU A 508 -2.49 -10.27 3.56
CA LEU A 508 -2.93 -8.95 3.12
C LEU A 508 -2.73 -7.89 4.21
N ALA A 509 -3.06 -8.23 5.46
CA ALA A 509 -2.83 -7.39 6.63
C ALA A 509 -1.33 -7.14 6.86
N ALA A 510 -0.51 -8.19 6.89
CA ALA A 510 0.94 -8.11 7.09
C ALA A 510 1.66 -7.31 6.00
N LEU A 511 1.20 -7.40 4.75
CA LEU A 511 1.75 -6.63 3.62
C LEU A 511 1.17 -5.20 3.52
N GLY A 512 0.20 -4.84 4.36
CA GLY A 512 -0.51 -3.56 4.28
C GLY A 512 -1.29 -3.35 2.98
N VAL A 513 -1.70 -4.44 2.32
CA VAL A 513 -2.49 -4.42 1.08
C VAL A 513 -3.96 -4.37 1.49
N ARG A 514 -4.61 -3.22 1.31
CA ARG A 514 -6.02 -3.02 1.64
C ARG A 514 -6.91 -3.40 0.45
N PRO A 515 -7.76 -4.44 0.55
CA PRO A 515 -8.69 -4.78 -0.51
C PRO A 515 -9.83 -3.75 -0.62
N SER A 516 -10.49 -3.71 -1.77
CA SER A 516 -11.68 -2.87 -1.94
C SER A 516 -12.82 -3.34 -1.02
N PRO A 517 -13.76 -2.45 -0.63
CA PRO A 517 -14.88 -2.84 0.24
C PRO A 517 -15.68 -4.06 -0.28
N PRO A 518 -16.00 -4.19 -1.59
CA PRO A 518 -16.67 -5.39 -2.11
C PRO A 518 -15.83 -6.66 -2.00
N CYS A 519 -14.50 -6.57 -2.17
CA CYS A 519 -13.61 -7.72 -2.01
C CYS A 519 -13.55 -8.18 -0.55
N MET A 520 -13.46 -7.23 0.39
CA MET A 520 -13.49 -7.52 1.83
C MET A 520 -14.80 -8.17 2.28
N GLN A 521 -15.94 -7.70 1.76
CA GLN A 521 -17.25 -8.30 2.03
C GLN A 521 -17.28 -9.79 1.66
N VAL A 522 -16.83 -10.14 0.45
CA VAL A 522 -16.80 -11.53 -0.01
C VAL A 522 -15.85 -12.39 0.84
N LEU A 523 -14.66 -11.88 1.16
CA LEU A 523 -13.69 -12.59 1.98
C LEU A 523 -14.20 -12.83 3.41
N SER A 524 -14.77 -11.80 4.03
CA SER A 524 -15.32 -11.86 5.38
C SER A 524 -16.51 -12.81 5.45
N ALA A 525 -17.47 -12.72 4.52
CA ALA A 525 -18.62 -13.62 4.48
C ALA A 525 -18.20 -15.08 4.22
N SER A 526 -17.22 -15.30 3.32
CA SER A 526 -16.69 -16.64 3.06
C SER A 526 -16.00 -17.26 4.28
N ALA A 527 -15.35 -16.42 5.09
CA ALA A 527 -14.72 -16.80 6.35
C ALA A 527 -15.75 -17.09 7.45
N ALA A 528 -16.75 -16.24 7.63
CA ALA A 528 -17.83 -16.42 8.58
C ALA A 528 -18.64 -17.70 8.30
N ALA A 529 -19.00 -17.95 7.04
CA ALA A 529 -19.68 -19.18 6.61
C ALA A 529 -18.91 -20.47 6.92
N ARG A 530 -17.59 -20.37 7.15
CA ARG A 530 -16.68 -21.49 7.43
C ARG A 530 -16.10 -21.45 8.84
N ALA A 531 -16.60 -20.57 9.71
CA ALA A 531 -16.09 -20.38 11.07
C ALA A 531 -16.09 -21.69 11.87
N GLY A 532 -17.13 -22.54 11.71
CA GLY A 532 -17.24 -23.84 12.38
C GLY A 532 -16.02 -24.75 12.18
N GLY A 533 -15.39 -24.71 11.00
CA GLY A 533 -14.20 -25.51 10.66
C GLY A 533 -12.86 -24.83 10.95
N MET A 534 -12.84 -23.65 11.57
CA MET A 534 -11.59 -22.95 11.89
C MET A 534 -10.99 -23.49 13.19
N ALA A 535 -9.71 -23.84 13.13
CA ALA A 535 -8.89 -24.06 14.31
C ALA A 535 -8.68 -22.74 15.08
N PRO A 536 -8.45 -22.77 16.41
CA PRO A 536 -8.26 -21.56 17.23
C PRO A 536 -7.20 -20.60 16.66
N GLN A 537 -6.09 -21.15 16.13
CA GLN A 537 -5.03 -20.34 15.54
C GLN A 537 -5.47 -19.64 14.25
N ALA A 538 -6.16 -20.35 13.35
CA ALA A 538 -6.69 -19.78 12.10
C ALA A 538 -7.72 -18.68 12.39
N LEU A 539 -8.56 -18.88 13.42
CA LEU A 539 -9.52 -17.88 13.86
C LEU A 539 -8.84 -16.64 14.46
N SER A 540 -7.82 -16.83 15.29
CA SER A 540 -7.06 -15.72 15.87
C SER A 540 -6.34 -14.87 14.81
N ASN A 541 -5.73 -15.51 13.80
CA ASN A 541 -5.08 -14.83 12.68
C ASN A 541 -6.09 -14.08 11.82
N LEU A 542 -7.28 -14.65 11.61
CA LEU A 542 -8.36 -14.01 10.89
C LEU A 542 -8.85 -12.75 11.61
N LEU A 543 -9.16 -12.85 12.91
CA LEU A 543 -9.63 -11.72 13.73
C LEU A 543 -8.57 -10.61 13.78
N TRP A 544 -7.30 -10.98 13.99
CA TRP A 544 -6.18 -10.05 13.92
C TRP A 544 -6.10 -9.36 12.55
N ALA A 545 -6.22 -10.11 11.46
CA ALA A 545 -6.14 -9.58 10.10
C ALA A 545 -7.27 -8.59 9.80
N LEU A 546 -8.51 -8.93 10.16
CA LEU A 546 -9.67 -8.03 10.03
C LEU A 546 -9.44 -6.73 10.80
N ALA A 547 -8.89 -6.83 12.01
CA ALA A 547 -8.61 -5.69 12.86
C ALA A 547 -7.49 -4.79 12.30
N VAL A 548 -6.39 -5.37 11.79
CA VAL A 548 -5.32 -4.62 11.11
C VAL A 548 -5.80 -3.97 9.82
N LEU A 549 -6.64 -4.66 9.05
CA LEU A 549 -7.26 -4.14 7.83
C LEU A 549 -8.38 -3.11 8.11
N GLU A 550 -8.72 -2.88 9.38
CA GLU A 550 -9.76 -1.94 9.82
C GLU A 550 -11.13 -2.26 9.20
N TYR A 551 -11.41 -3.55 8.98
CA TYR A 551 -12.67 -4.01 8.42
C TYR A 551 -13.52 -4.66 9.50
N ALA A 552 -14.61 -4.00 9.87
CA ALA A 552 -15.63 -4.57 10.74
C ALA A 552 -16.57 -5.45 9.90
N PRO A 553 -16.69 -6.77 10.18
CA PRO A 553 -17.66 -7.63 9.53
C PRO A 553 -19.11 -7.16 9.77
N SER A 554 -20.03 -7.60 8.92
CA SER A 554 -21.47 -7.37 9.15
C SER A 554 -21.91 -8.01 10.48
N GLY A 555 -23.01 -7.54 11.08
CA GLY A 555 -23.47 -8.05 12.38
C GLY A 555 -23.62 -9.58 12.44
N ALA A 556 -24.13 -10.19 11.36
CA ALA A 556 -24.26 -11.65 11.26
C ALA A 556 -22.90 -12.36 11.11
N ASP A 557 -22.01 -11.84 10.27
CA ASP A 557 -20.68 -12.43 10.07
C ASP A 557 -19.82 -12.33 11.34
N ALA A 558 -19.88 -11.17 12.02
CA ALA A 558 -19.19 -10.93 13.28
C ALA A 558 -19.70 -11.90 14.35
N ALA A 559 -21.02 -12.07 14.49
CA ALA A 559 -21.61 -13.00 15.44
C ALA A 559 -21.14 -14.44 15.22
N ALA A 560 -21.07 -14.90 13.97
CA ALA A 560 -20.60 -16.25 13.64
C ALA A 560 -19.13 -16.47 14.02
N LEU A 561 -18.26 -15.50 13.72
CA LEU A 561 -16.83 -15.58 14.05
C LEU A 561 -16.59 -15.52 15.56
N LEU A 562 -17.32 -14.66 16.27
CA LEU A 562 -17.18 -14.49 17.71
C LEU A 562 -17.77 -15.66 18.50
N ALA A 563 -18.90 -16.23 18.07
CA ALA A 563 -19.46 -17.44 18.65
C ALA A 563 -18.49 -18.62 18.53
N ARG A 564 -17.79 -18.74 17.39
CA ARG A 564 -16.74 -19.74 17.23
C ARG A 564 -15.56 -19.49 18.17
N ALA A 565 -15.16 -18.23 18.38
CA ALA A 565 -14.08 -17.85 19.28
C ALA A 565 -14.40 -18.23 20.72
N GLU A 566 -15.64 -17.96 21.15
CA GLU A 566 -16.14 -18.34 22.46
C GLU A 566 -16.14 -19.86 22.66
N ALA A 567 -16.66 -20.62 21.70
CA ALA A 567 -16.62 -22.09 21.74
C ALA A 567 -15.19 -22.67 21.72
N ALA A 568 -14.22 -21.91 21.19
CA ALA A 568 -12.80 -22.30 21.15
C ALA A 568 -12.02 -21.88 22.40
N LEU A 569 -12.59 -21.04 23.28
CA LEU A 569 -11.89 -20.39 24.40
C LEU A 569 -11.01 -21.34 25.23
N PRO A 570 -11.48 -22.53 25.67
CA PRO A 570 -10.65 -23.43 26.50
C PRO A 570 -9.41 -23.98 25.79
N ARG A 571 -9.43 -24.02 24.44
CA ARG A 571 -8.35 -24.54 23.59
C ARG A 571 -7.50 -23.44 22.97
N MET A 572 -7.75 -22.18 23.30
CA MET A 572 -6.94 -21.07 22.82
C MET A 572 -5.60 -21.01 23.54
N THR A 573 -4.55 -20.73 22.78
CA THR A 573 -3.25 -20.35 23.34
C THR A 573 -3.33 -18.92 23.91
N PRO A 574 -2.42 -18.52 24.82
CA PRO A 574 -2.37 -17.15 25.32
C PRO A 574 -2.31 -16.12 24.17
N GLN A 575 -1.53 -16.38 23.12
CA GLN A 575 -1.49 -15.52 21.92
C GLN A 575 -2.85 -15.42 21.20
N ALA A 576 -3.59 -16.52 21.09
CA ALA A 576 -4.90 -16.53 20.45
C ALA A 576 -5.94 -15.73 21.27
N LEU A 577 -5.89 -15.82 22.60
CA LEU A 577 -6.72 -15.03 23.51
C LEU A 577 -6.46 -13.53 23.35
N VAL A 578 -5.18 -13.12 23.36
CA VAL A 578 -4.80 -11.72 23.18
C VAL A 578 -5.20 -11.19 21.81
N ASN A 579 -4.96 -11.96 20.74
CA ASN A 579 -5.35 -11.56 19.39
C ASN A 579 -6.86 -11.35 19.27
N TRP A 580 -7.65 -12.21 19.91
CA TRP A 580 -9.11 -12.03 19.96
C TRP A 580 -9.49 -10.78 20.75
N LEU A 581 -9.00 -10.61 21.99
CA LEU A 581 -9.28 -9.45 22.82
C LEU A 581 -8.91 -8.14 22.10
N TRP A 582 -7.71 -8.09 21.51
CA TRP A 582 -7.21 -6.94 20.78
C TRP A 582 -8.04 -6.65 19.52
N ALA A 583 -8.39 -7.67 18.74
CA ALA A 583 -9.22 -7.50 17.54
C ALA A 583 -10.62 -6.98 17.89
N SER A 584 -11.24 -7.53 18.94
CA SER A 584 -12.55 -7.08 19.44
C SER A 584 -12.51 -5.63 19.90
N ALA A 585 -11.48 -5.23 20.66
CA ALA A 585 -11.28 -3.84 21.09
C ALA A 585 -11.02 -2.89 19.91
N ARG A 586 -10.21 -3.31 18.93
CA ARG A 586 -9.85 -2.49 17.78
C ARG A 586 -11.05 -2.21 16.86
N LEU A 587 -11.83 -3.25 16.58
CA LEU A 587 -13.00 -3.21 15.69
C LEU A 587 -14.31 -2.85 16.40
N ALA A 588 -14.29 -2.65 17.73
CA ALA A 588 -15.47 -2.43 18.56
C ALA A 588 -16.52 -3.55 18.39
N LEU A 589 -16.07 -4.80 18.34
CA LEU A 589 -16.93 -5.97 18.24
C LEU A 589 -17.29 -6.48 19.65
N ALA A 590 -18.57 -6.70 19.90
CA ALA A 590 -19.07 -7.31 21.12
C ALA A 590 -19.85 -8.59 20.77
N PRO A 591 -19.40 -9.79 21.20
CA PRO A 591 -20.10 -11.06 20.98
C PRO A 591 -21.50 -11.09 21.61
N ARG A 592 -21.55 -10.90 22.93
CA ARG A 592 -22.74 -10.92 23.78
C ARG A 592 -22.47 -10.12 25.04
N GLU A 593 -23.51 -9.66 25.72
CA GLU A 593 -23.34 -8.99 27.01
C GLU A 593 -22.57 -9.89 28.00
N GLY A 594 -21.51 -9.35 28.61
CA GLY A 594 -20.67 -10.06 29.57
C GLY A 594 -19.60 -11.00 28.98
N TRP A 595 -19.37 -10.98 27.66
CA TRP A 595 -18.34 -11.80 27.00
C TRP A 595 -16.91 -11.60 27.53
N LEU A 596 -16.60 -10.40 28.03
CA LEU A 596 -15.25 -10.04 28.46
C LEU A 596 -14.86 -10.75 29.76
N ALA A 597 -15.81 -11.06 30.64
CA ALA A 597 -15.52 -11.70 31.93
C ALA A 597 -14.82 -13.08 31.81
N PRO A 598 -15.29 -14.03 30.99
CA PRO A 598 -14.59 -15.31 30.81
C PRO A 598 -13.23 -15.15 30.13
N VAL A 599 -13.09 -14.22 29.17
CA VAL A 599 -11.80 -13.92 28.52
C VAL A 599 -10.82 -13.32 29.53
N ALA A 600 -11.30 -12.41 30.38
CA ALA A 600 -10.51 -11.76 31.41
C ALA A 600 -9.96 -12.79 32.42
N ARG A 601 -10.79 -13.72 32.88
CA ARG A 601 -10.37 -14.79 33.80
C ARG A 601 -9.28 -15.68 33.21
N GLU A 602 -9.39 -16.07 31.94
CA GLU A 602 -8.36 -16.88 31.28
C GLU A 602 -7.04 -16.10 31.09
N ILE A 603 -7.11 -14.80 30.77
CA ILE A 603 -5.92 -13.94 30.66
C ILE A 603 -5.26 -13.75 32.03
N GLU A 604 -6.05 -13.58 33.09
CA GLU A 604 -5.57 -13.46 34.46
C GLU A 604 -4.90 -14.75 34.94
N ALA A 605 -5.54 -15.90 34.72
CA ALA A 605 -5.01 -17.21 35.11
C ALA A 605 -3.70 -17.57 34.39
N ARG A 606 -3.51 -17.08 33.17
CA ARG A 606 -2.32 -17.34 32.34
C ARG A 606 -1.44 -16.10 32.15
N ALA A 607 -1.54 -15.12 33.05
CA ALA A 607 -0.79 -13.88 32.93
C ALA A 607 0.74 -14.09 32.92
N ASP A 608 1.23 -15.17 33.54
CA ASP A 608 2.64 -15.57 33.54
C ASP A 608 3.11 -16.22 32.22
N GLU A 609 2.19 -16.72 31.41
CA GLU A 609 2.47 -17.31 30.10
C GLU A 609 2.45 -16.26 28.97
N LEU A 610 2.00 -15.04 29.25
CA LEU A 610 1.94 -13.96 28.26
C LEU A 610 3.34 -13.48 27.90
N SER A 611 3.60 -13.38 26.60
CA SER A 611 4.74 -12.61 26.10
C SER A 611 4.59 -11.12 26.44
N SER A 612 5.69 -10.37 26.40
CA SER A 612 5.68 -8.91 26.52
C SER A 612 4.70 -8.24 25.54
N GLN A 613 4.64 -8.73 24.29
CA GLN A 613 3.65 -8.30 23.30
C GLN A 613 2.21 -8.64 23.74
N GLY A 614 2.00 -9.86 24.25
CA GLY A 614 0.72 -10.33 24.78
C GLY A 614 0.19 -9.44 25.89
N LEU A 615 1.08 -9.08 26.82
CA LEU A 615 0.82 -8.17 27.94
C LEU A 615 0.41 -6.77 27.44
N VAL A 616 1.23 -6.12 26.62
CA VAL A 616 0.97 -4.75 26.15
C VAL A 616 -0.31 -4.67 25.30
N ASN A 617 -0.54 -5.64 24.43
CA ASN A 617 -1.76 -5.69 23.61
C ASN A 617 -3.02 -5.87 24.47
N SER A 618 -2.93 -6.63 25.57
CA SER A 618 -4.04 -6.82 26.51
C SER A 618 -4.35 -5.53 27.27
N VAL A 619 -3.32 -4.83 27.78
CA VAL A 619 -3.50 -3.51 28.43
C VAL A 619 -4.14 -2.51 27.46
N TRP A 620 -3.65 -2.45 26.22
CA TRP A 620 -4.21 -1.57 25.19
C TRP A 620 -5.68 -1.87 24.90
N ALA A 621 -6.01 -3.16 24.75
CA ALA A 621 -7.35 -3.59 24.41
C ALA A 621 -8.36 -3.25 25.52
N LEU A 622 -7.98 -3.46 26.79
CA LEU A 622 -8.83 -3.13 27.94
C LEU A 622 -9.05 -1.63 28.09
N ALA A 623 -7.99 -0.83 27.97
CA ALA A 623 -8.10 0.62 27.96
C ALA A 623 -9.06 1.09 26.86
N ARG A 624 -8.95 0.51 25.65
CA ARG A 624 -9.83 0.86 24.51
C ARG A 624 -11.28 0.41 24.68
N LEU A 625 -11.52 -0.71 25.36
CA LEU A 625 -12.87 -1.16 25.73
C LEU A 625 -13.49 -0.31 26.85
N GLY A 626 -12.80 0.75 27.31
CA GLY A 626 -13.31 1.68 28.32
C GLY A 626 -13.24 1.13 29.73
N ARG A 627 -12.42 0.10 29.97
CA ARG A 627 -12.11 -0.35 31.33
C ARG A 627 -11.28 0.73 32.01
N GLY A 628 -11.86 1.30 33.06
CA GLY A 628 -11.24 2.35 33.86
C GLY A 628 -10.03 1.84 34.64
N ALA A 629 -9.34 2.78 35.25
CA ALA A 629 -8.16 2.54 36.08
C ALA A 629 -8.45 1.63 37.29
N GLY A 630 -9.71 1.54 37.74
CA GLY A 630 -10.12 0.64 38.81
C GLY A 630 -10.24 -0.85 38.43
N ASP A 631 -10.10 -1.23 37.15
CA ASP A 631 -10.24 -2.63 36.73
C ASP A 631 -9.08 -3.50 37.28
N PRO A 632 -9.36 -4.56 38.08
CA PRO A 632 -8.31 -5.37 38.71
C PRO A 632 -7.35 -6.03 37.71
N MET A 633 -7.86 -6.43 36.55
CA MET A 633 -7.05 -7.06 35.51
C MET A 633 -6.16 -6.03 34.83
N LEU A 634 -6.67 -4.84 34.49
CA LEU A 634 -5.86 -3.75 33.93
C LEU A 634 -4.71 -3.36 34.90
N LEU A 635 -5.02 -3.25 36.20
CA LEU A 635 -4.02 -2.99 37.24
C LEU A 635 -2.94 -4.07 37.33
N LEU A 636 -3.33 -5.35 37.33
CA LEU A 636 -2.40 -6.49 37.34
C LEU A 636 -1.43 -6.41 36.15
N LEU A 637 -1.96 -6.19 34.95
CA LEU A 637 -1.16 -6.14 33.72
C LEU A 637 -0.24 -4.90 33.69
N LEU A 638 -0.70 -3.73 34.17
CA LEU A 638 0.13 -2.53 34.29
C LEU A 638 1.28 -2.71 35.28
N ARG A 639 1.06 -3.38 36.42
CA ARG A 639 2.14 -3.70 37.38
C ARG A 639 3.20 -4.62 36.78
N ARG A 640 2.78 -5.60 35.95
CA ARG A 640 3.72 -6.46 35.21
C ARG A 640 4.53 -5.65 34.19
N CYS A 641 3.90 -4.73 33.45
CA CYS A 641 4.63 -3.81 32.57
C CYS A 641 5.67 -2.98 33.34
N GLU A 642 5.34 -2.53 34.55
CA GLU A 642 6.27 -1.78 35.40
C GLU A 642 7.49 -2.61 35.81
N ALA A 643 7.26 -3.87 36.19
CA ALA A 643 8.34 -4.78 36.57
C ALA A 643 9.30 -5.03 35.40
N LEU A 644 8.75 -5.27 34.19
CA LEU A 644 9.56 -5.43 32.97
C LEU A 644 10.37 -4.18 32.63
N LEU A 645 9.76 -3.00 32.70
CA LEU A 645 10.45 -1.72 32.47
C LEU A 645 11.58 -1.50 33.48
N SER A 646 11.34 -1.82 34.75
CA SER A 646 12.33 -1.64 35.83
C SER A 646 13.52 -2.59 35.66
N ALA A 647 13.26 -3.86 35.33
CA ALA A 647 14.30 -4.85 35.05
C ALA A 647 15.13 -4.47 33.81
N GLN A 648 14.47 -3.99 32.75
CA GLN A 648 15.13 -3.57 31.52
C GLN A 648 16.00 -2.33 31.70
N LEU A 649 15.57 -1.35 32.50
CA LEU A 649 16.41 -0.20 32.86
C LEU A 649 17.67 -0.63 33.62
N ALA A 650 17.52 -1.54 34.60
CA ALA A 650 18.68 -2.06 35.33
C ALA A 650 19.67 -2.82 34.42
N ALA A 651 19.17 -3.56 33.43
CA ALA A 651 20.00 -4.23 32.43
C ALA A 651 20.70 -3.23 31.48
N LEU A 652 20.01 -2.16 31.08
CA LEU A 652 20.60 -1.06 30.31
C LEU A 652 21.72 -0.34 31.07
N ASP A 653 21.54 -0.10 32.37
CA ASP A 653 22.56 0.52 33.22
C ASP A 653 23.81 -0.37 33.35
N ARG A 654 23.63 -1.69 33.48
CA ARG A 654 24.75 -2.65 33.46
C ARG A 654 25.48 -2.68 32.12
N ALA A 655 24.73 -2.70 31.01
CA ALA A 655 25.29 -2.72 29.67
C ALA A 655 26.08 -1.43 29.35
N THR A 656 25.62 -0.28 29.84
CA THR A 656 26.33 1.00 29.68
C THR A 656 27.57 1.08 30.57
N ALA A 657 27.55 0.51 31.78
CA ALA A 657 28.72 0.42 32.65
C ALA A 657 29.81 -0.53 32.12
N ALA A 658 29.43 -1.65 31.49
CA ALA A 658 30.37 -2.62 30.90
C ALA A 658 31.03 -2.12 29.60
N GLY A 659 30.45 -1.12 28.93
CA GLY A 659 30.90 -0.58 27.64
C GLY A 659 32.14 0.32 27.66
N GLY A 660 32.80 0.52 28.82
CA GLY A 660 34.14 1.12 28.90
C GLY A 660 34.29 2.48 28.22
N GLY A 661 33.62 3.50 28.77
CA GLY A 661 33.87 4.90 28.38
C GLY A 661 33.25 5.83 29.41
N GLY A 662 34.08 6.42 30.28
CA GLY A 662 33.64 7.32 31.34
C GLY A 662 32.71 8.41 30.82
N THR A 663 31.75 8.80 31.64
CA THR A 663 30.72 9.82 31.39
C THR A 663 31.28 11.16 30.90
N ALA A 664 32.57 11.43 31.10
CA ALA A 664 33.29 12.60 30.59
C ALA A 664 33.60 12.55 29.08
N ALA A 665 33.91 11.39 28.49
CA ALA A 665 34.35 11.30 27.08
C ALA A 665 33.17 11.37 26.09
N VAL A 666 31.98 10.91 26.49
CA VAL A 666 30.75 10.98 25.68
C VAL A 666 30.15 12.40 25.69
N ALA A 667 30.42 13.17 26.74
CA ALA A 667 29.99 14.57 26.85
C ALA A 667 30.78 15.51 25.92
N GLU A 668 32.08 15.25 25.69
CA GLU A 668 32.88 16.01 24.71
C GLU A 668 32.55 15.66 23.25
N ALA A 669 32.19 14.41 22.95
CA ALA A 669 31.72 14.01 21.61
C ALA A 669 30.32 14.56 21.26
N ALA A 670 29.52 14.95 22.26
CA ALA A 670 28.20 15.55 22.07
C ALA A 670 28.24 17.03 21.65
N ALA A 671 29.42 17.65 21.58
CA ALA A 671 29.59 19.08 21.32
C ALA A 671 29.74 19.49 19.84
N GLY A 672 29.65 18.57 18.86
CA GLY A 672 29.77 18.96 17.45
C GLY A 672 29.17 17.98 16.44
N PRO A 673 28.11 18.34 15.68
CA PRO A 673 27.51 17.45 14.68
C PRO A 673 28.24 17.46 13.32
N ALA A 674 29.42 18.09 13.21
CA ALA A 674 30.05 18.36 11.91
C ALA A 674 31.29 17.51 11.58
N ALA A 675 31.81 16.69 12.49
CA ALA A 675 33.13 16.04 12.32
C ALA A 675 33.12 14.49 12.27
N ALA A 676 32.01 13.82 12.59
CA ALA A 676 31.93 12.36 12.51
C ALA A 676 31.41 11.94 11.13
N GLY A 677 32.21 11.18 10.36
CA GLY A 677 31.79 10.62 9.08
C GLY A 677 30.54 9.73 9.21
N PRO A 678 29.78 9.52 8.10
CA PRO A 678 28.51 8.78 8.11
C PRO A 678 28.61 7.34 8.65
N THR A 679 29.80 6.74 8.61
CA THR A 679 30.10 5.39 9.12
C THR A 679 30.17 5.32 10.63
N ALA A 680 30.74 6.31 11.32
CA ALA A 680 30.88 6.32 12.78
C ALA A 680 29.53 6.50 13.49
N ALA A 681 28.65 7.36 12.96
CA ALA A 681 27.30 7.55 13.47
C ALA A 681 26.43 6.30 13.29
N ALA A 682 26.56 5.60 12.14
CA ALA A 682 25.86 4.35 11.89
C ALA A 682 26.31 3.23 12.84
N GLU A 683 27.61 3.14 13.11
CA GLU A 683 28.19 2.16 14.04
C GLU A 683 27.74 2.41 15.49
N GLN A 684 27.74 3.67 15.94
CA GLN A 684 27.24 4.03 17.26
C GLN A 684 25.75 3.71 17.43
N GLN A 685 24.94 3.95 16.39
CA GLN A 685 23.52 3.60 16.40
C GLN A 685 23.31 2.08 16.41
N ARG A 686 24.15 1.32 15.69
CA ARG A 686 24.11 -0.15 15.69
C ARG A 686 24.41 -0.71 17.08
N ARG A 687 25.48 -0.22 17.73
CA ARG A 687 25.86 -0.63 19.10
C ARG A 687 24.76 -0.30 20.11
N GLY A 688 24.17 0.89 20.03
CA GLY A 688 23.03 1.26 20.86
C GLY A 688 21.83 0.33 20.67
N ALA A 689 21.54 -0.06 19.42
CA ALA A 689 20.45 -0.99 19.13
C ALA A 689 20.72 -2.41 19.64
N GLU A 690 21.96 -2.89 19.52
CA GLU A 690 22.40 -4.19 20.03
C GLU A 690 22.37 -4.23 21.57
N ALA A 691 22.83 -3.17 22.23
CA ALA A 691 22.76 -3.03 23.69
C ALA A 691 21.31 -3.01 24.19
N PHE A 692 20.42 -2.25 23.53
CA PHE A 692 19.00 -2.24 23.88
C PHE A 692 18.35 -3.63 23.73
N ARG A 693 18.61 -4.32 22.61
CA ARG A 693 18.07 -5.67 22.36
C ARG A 693 18.64 -6.70 23.34
N ALA A 694 19.92 -6.58 23.72
CA ALA A 694 20.55 -7.44 24.71
C ALA A 694 19.91 -7.24 26.09
N ALA A 695 19.76 -5.99 26.52
CA ALA A 695 19.09 -5.66 27.78
C ALA A 695 17.62 -6.12 27.81
N ALA A 696 16.89 -5.96 26.69
CA ALA A 696 15.53 -6.47 26.57
C ALA A 696 15.48 -8.00 26.69
N ARG A 697 16.41 -8.74 26.05
CA ARG A 697 16.48 -10.21 26.18
C ARG A 697 16.85 -10.67 27.59
N GLU A 698 17.83 -10.02 28.22
CA GLU A 698 18.28 -10.33 29.58
C GLU A 698 17.14 -10.13 30.59
N ALA A 699 16.40 -9.03 30.46
CA ALA A 699 15.33 -8.67 31.39
C ALA A 699 13.97 -9.32 31.05
N GLY A 700 13.84 -10.03 29.91
CA GLY A 700 12.52 -10.36 29.33
C GLY A 700 11.67 -9.10 29.05
N GLY A 701 12.33 -7.95 28.85
CA GLY A 701 11.75 -6.63 28.74
C GLY A 701 11.09 -6.34 27.40
N LEU A 702 10.64 -5.09 27.23
CA LEU A 702 9.85 -4.67 26.09
C LEU A 702 10.71 -4.40 24.84
N ALA A 703 10.27 -4.91 23.70
CA ALA A 703 10.77 -4.56 22.38
C ALA A 703 10.35 -3.13 21.97
N THR A 704 10.94 -2.59 20.91
CA THR A 704 10.67 -1.21 20.44
C THR A 704 9.18 -0.98 20.15
N GLU A 705 8.53 -1.94 19.48
CA GLU A 705 7.12 -1.88 19.11
C GLU A 705 6.21 -1.87 20.36
N GLU A 706 6.56 -2.65 21.37
CA GLU A 706 5.83 -2.80 22.63
C GLU A 706 5.96 -1.55 23.50
N VAL A 707 7.15 -0.93 23.53
CA VAL A 707 7.38 0.39 24.15
C VAL A 707 6.48 1.44 23.50
N CYS A 708 6.40 1.45 22.16
CA CYS A 708 5.55 2.40 21.43
C CYS A 708 4.06 2.15 21.68
N ALA A 709 3.63 0.89 21.70
CA ALA A 709 2.24 0.52 21.98
C ALA A 709 1.83 0.88 23.41
N LEU A 710 2.72 0.68 24.39
CA LEU A 710 2.45 1.07 25.78
C LEU A 710 2.34 2.60 25.94
N LEU A 711 3.16 3.38 25.24
CA LEU A 711 3.03 4.86 25.20
C LEU A 711 1.67 5.29 24.62
N ASP A 712 1.22 4.65 23.54
CA ASP A 712 -0.09 4.93 22.92
C ASP A 712 -1.24 4.59 23.88
N THR A 713 -1.11 3.49 24.64
CA THR A 713 -2.07 3.09 25.68
C THR A 713 -2.17 4.11 26.81
N LEU A 714 -1.03 4.60 27.32
CA LEU A 714 -1.04 5.65 28.34
C LEU A 714 -1.68 6.94 27.83
N SER A 715 -1.46 7.28 26.55
CA SER A 715 -2.14 8.43 25.92
C SER A 715 -3.65 8.25 25.87
N LEU A 716 -4.14 7.03 25.63
CA LEU A 716 -5.56 6.73 25.58
C LEU A 716 -6.20 6.86 26.97
N LEU A 717 -5.56 6.29 27.99
CA LEU A 717 -6.01 6.39 29.38
C LEU A 717 -6.02 7.85 29.87
N HIS A 718 -5.00 8.64 29.51
CA HIS A 718 -4.95 10.07 29.82
C HIS A 718 -6.10 10.84 29.19
N LYS A 719 -6.44 10.54 27.93
CA LYS A 719 -7.55 11.18 27.23
C LYS A 719 -8.90 10.84 27.88
N GLN A 720 -9.12 9.58 28.26
CA GLN A 720 -10.34 9.15 28.95
C GLN A 720 -10.53 9.85 30.30
N GLN A 721 -9.45 10.11 31.03
CA GLN A 721 -9.50 10.88 32.28
C GLN A 721 -9.90 12.35 32.07
N GLN A 722 -9.41 12.98 30.99
CA GLN A 722 -9.77 14.36 30.66
C GLN A 722 -11.23 14.50 30.20
N GLU A 723 -11.77 13.45 29.57
CA GLU A 723 -13.14 13.41 29.04
C GLU A 723 -14.18 12.93 30.07
N ALA A 724 -13.76 12.48 31.26
CA ALA A 724 -14.68 12.10 32.34
C ALA A 724 -15.47 13.34 32.80
N PRO A 725 -16.82 13.29 32.81
CA PRO A 725 -17.63 14.45 33.18
C PRO A 725 -17.36 14.82 34.65
N SER A 726 -16.71 15.95 34.86
CA SER A 726 -16.69 16.64 36.15
C SER A 726 -18.09 17.18 36.43
N GLY A 727 -18.96 16.34 36.96
CA GLY A 727 -20.31 16.74 37.37
C GLY A 727 -20.28 17.52 38.69
N PRO A 728 -21.00 18.65 38.80
CA PRO A 728 -21.36 19.21 40.10
C PRO A 728 -22.42 18.31 40.75
N ALA A 729 -22.37 18.16 42.07
CA ALA A 729 -23.43 17.51 42.83
C ALA A 729 -24.75 18.28 42.67
N GLY A 730 -25.80 17.62 42.14
CA GLY A 730 -27.19 18.08 42.27
C GLY A 730 -28.07 17.98 41.03
N GLY A 731 -28.95 16.97 41.02
CA GLY A 731 -30.35 17.05 40.56
C GLY A 731 -30.68 17.09 39.07
N GLY A 732 -31.44 16.08 38.61
CA GLY A 732 -32.32 16.19 37.43
C GLY A 732 -32.23 15.01 36.45
N LEU A 733 -33.25 14.15 36.51
CA LEU A 733 -33.53 13.06 35.57
C LEU A 733 -34.08 13.61 34.24
N ASP A 734 -33.60 13.09 33.10
CA ASP A 734 -34.38 12.46 32.02
C ASP A 734 -33.71 12.55 30.63
N ALA A 735 -33.92 11.46 29.86
CA ALA A 735 -33.73 11.25 28.42
C ALA A 735 -32.61 10.27 27.95
N ALA A 736 -33.06 9.02 27.77
CA ALA A 736 -32.61 7.97 26.86
C ALA A 736 -32.56 8.44 25.39
N ALA A 737 -31.97 7.78 24.38
CA ALA A 737 -31.05 6.65 24.20
C ALA A 737 -30.66 6.70 22.71
N GLU A 738 -29.40 6.41 22.35
CA GLU A 738 -29.04 5.81 21.06
C GLU A 738 -27.57 5.34 21.06
N GLY A 739 -27.36 4.05 20.81
CA GLY A 739 -26.13 3.48 20.25
C GLY A 739 -24.85 3.45 21.10
N GLY A 740 -24.83 2.78 22.26
CA GLY A 740 -23.61 2.62 23.07
C GLY A 740 -23.60 1.40 23.98
N GLY A 741 -23.65 0.19 23.41
CA GLY A 741 -23.53 -1.06 24.17
C GLY A 741 -22.16 -1.16 24.86
N GLU A 742 -22.17 -1.40 26.17
CA GLU A 742 -21.03 -1.58 27.09
C GLU A 742 -20.26 -0.35 27.60
N ARG A 743 -20.55 0.90 27.20
CA ARG A 743 -19.93 2.08 27.86
C ARG A 743 -20.62 2.52 29.17
N ARG A 744 -21.79 1.95 29.49
CA ARG A 744 -22.60 2.38 30.64
C ARG A 744 -23.12 1.18 31.43
N ALA A 745 -22.22 0.52 32.14
CA ALA A 745 -22.55 -0.22 33.35
C ALA A 745 -21.25 -0.39 34.15
N HIS A 746 -21.30 -0.28 35.47
CA HIS A 746 -20.21 -0.31 36.47
C HIS A 746 -19.67 1.07 36.90
N SER A 747 -20.58 1.93 37.36
CA SER A 747 -20.28 2.89 38.43
C SER A 747 -20.51 2.19 39.78
N ILE A 748 -19.51 1.46 40.28
CA ILE A 748 -19.44 1.06 41.70
C ILE A 748 -17.97 1.24 42.16
N ALA A 749 -17.81 1.96 43.27
CA ALA A 749 -16.57 2.23 44.03
C ALA A 749 -15.58 3.26 43.46
N GLY A 750 -15.73 4.52 43.88
CA GLY A 750 -14.82 5.65 43.61
C GLY A 750 -13.42 5.58 44.24
N GLY A 751 -12.89 4.39 44.53
CA GLY A 751 -11.53 4.18 45.04
C GLY A 751 -10.52 3.63 44.01
N GLY A 752 -11.00 2.94 42.96
CA GLY A 752 -10.13 2.25 42.00
C GLY A 752 -9.48 3.16 40.96
N ASP A 753 -10.17 4.21 40.52
CA ASP A 753 -9.70 5.07 39.41
C ASP A 753 -8.47 5.92 39.78
N ALA A 754 -8.26 6.24 41.05
CA ALA A 754 -7.08 6.97 41.51
C ALA A 754 -5.80 6.10 41.46
N ALA A 755 -5.92 4.79 41.70
CA ALA A 755 -4.77 3.89 41.83
C ALA A 755 -4.04 3.64 40.50
N ALA A 756 -4.76 3.35 39.39
CA ALA A 756 -4.07 3.19 38.11
C ALA A 756 -3.77 4.52 37.42
N ALA A 757 -4.47 5.60 37.74
CA ALA A 757 -4.03 6.95 37.33
C ALA A 757 -2.65 7.26 37.93
N ALA A 758 -2.46 6.97 39.22
CA ALA A 758 -1.17 7.09 39.89
C ALA A 758 -0.14 6.13 39.28
N LEU A 759 -0.50 4.87 38.99
CA LEU A 759 0.41 3.89 38.38
C LEU A 759 0.83 4.30 36.95
N ALA A 760 -0.10 4.80 36.13
CA ALA A 760 0.19 5.33 34.80
C ALA A 760 1.14 6.53 34.85
N GLN A 761 0.97 7.42 35.85
CA GLN A 761 1.90 8.53 36.10
C GLN A 761 3.27 8.06 36.59
N GLN A 762 3.34 7.00 37.39
CA GLN A 762 4.59 6.38 37.85
C GLN A 762 5.33 5.63 36.72
N LEU A 763 4.59 5.03 35.79
CA LEU A 763 5.13 4.31 34.63
C LEU A 763 5.76 5.25 33.61
N LEU A 764 5.19 6.44 33.39
CA LEU A 764 5.58 7.33 32.31
C LEU A 764 7.07 7.72 32.36
N PRO A 765 7.68 8.14 33.49
CA PRO A 765 9.11 8.43 33.55
C PRO A 765 10.01 7.25 33.15
N LYS A 766 9.69 6.04 33.62
CA LYS A 766 10.44 4.81 33.28
C LYS A 766 10.31 4.49 31.79
N LEU A 767 9.08 4.57 31.27
CA LEU A 767 8.79 4.30 29.87
C LEU A 767 9.47 5.30 28.93
N LEU A 768 9.57 6.58 29.32
CA LEU A 768 10.28 7.60 28.55
C LEU A 768 11.79 7.31 28.47
N GLN A 769 12.40 6.85 29.56
CA GLN A 769 13.82 6.44 29.58
C GLN A 769 14.07 5.24 28.67
N VAL A 770 13.23 4.20 28.77
CA VAL A 770 13.31 3.02 27.88
C VAL A 770 13.06 3.43 26.42
N ALA A 771 12.12 4.33 26.15
CA ALA A 771 11.85 4.83 24.80
C ALA A 771 13.04 5.60 24.20
N GLU A 772 13.75 6.41 24.99
CA GLU A 772 14.97 7.10 24.54
C GLU A 772 16.08 6.07 24.22
N ALA A 773 16.27 5.06 25.07
CA ALA A 773 17.22 3.98 24.85
C ALA A 773 16.86 3.08 23.64
N ALA A 774 15.57 2.97 23.33
CA ALA A 774 15.04 2.19 22.21
C ALA A 774 15.25 2.85 20.84
N LEU A 775 15.43 4.18 20.78
CA LEU A 775 15.54 4.95 19.52
C LEU A 775 16.49 4.33 18.50
N PRO A 776 17.73 3.90 18.84
CA PRO A 776 18.64 3.33 17.85
C PRO A 776 18.09 2.06 17.18
N ALA A 777 17.27 1.28 17.88
CA ALA A 777 16.65 0.04 17.41
C ALA A 777 15.32 0.23 16.68
N CYS A 778 14.65 1.39 16.85
CA CYS A 778 13.32 1.64 16.30
C CYS A 778 13.23 1.47 14.78
N SER A 779 12.14 0.87 14.31
CA SER A 779 11.74 0.88 12.90
C SER A 779 11.23 2.28 12.47
N PRO A 780 11.06 2.56 11.15
CA PRO A 780 10.41 3.78 10.70
C PRO A 780 9.01 3.97 11.31
N GLN A 781 8.25 2.89 11.43
CA GLN A 781 6.91 2.90 12.02
C GLN A 781 6.98 3.26 13.52
N ASP A 782 7.88 2.64 14.28
CA ASP A 782 8.08 2.89 15.72
C ASP A 782 8.32 4.37 15.99
N LEU A 783 9.20 5.00 15.19
CA LEU A 783 9.54 6.42 15.34
C LEU A 783 8.32 7.33 15.21
N SER A 784 7.40 6.99 14.30
CA SER A 784 6.18 7.76 14.07
C SER A 784 5.18 7.59 15.21
N VAL A 785 4.98 6.36 15.69
CA VAL A 785 4.07 6.04 16.80
C VAL A 785 4.57 6.67 18.08
N MET A 786 5.86 6.52 18.39
CA MET A 786 6.50 7.06 19.58
C MET A 786 6.32 8.58 19.65
N LEU A 787 6.67 9.31 18.59
CA LEU A 787 6.59 10.78 18.61
C LEU A 787 5.13 11.29 18.68
N ARG A 788 4.20 10.59 18.02
CA ARG A 788 2.76 10.89 18.08
C ARG A 788 2.21 10.68 19.49
N ALA A 789 2.54 9.57 20.15
CA ALA A 789 2.07 9.25 21.49
C ALA A 789 2.58 10.28 22.52
N LEU A 790 3.85 10.71 22.42
CA LEU A 790 4.39 11.77 23.27
C LEU A 790 3.64 13.10 23.11
N GLY A 791 3.30 13.47 21.87
CA GLY A 791 2.53 14.67 21.61
C GLY A 791 1.11 14.61 22.15
N ALA A 792 0.47 13.45 22.09
CA ALA A 792 -0.88 13.23 22.62
C ALA A 792 -0.92 13.23 24.16
N LEU A 793 0.16 12.79 24.82
CA LEU A 793 0.37 12.90 26.27
C LEU A 793 0.67 14.34 26.74
N GLY A 794 0.77 15.32 25.83
CA GLY A 794 1.17 16.69 26.16
C GLY A 794 2.63 16.81 26.63
N HIS A 795 3.41 15.73 26.56
CA HIS A 795 4.80 15.73 26.96
C HIS A 795 5.67 16.35 25.86
N ARG A 796 6.48 17.35 26.21
CA ARG A 796 7.45 17.94 25.28
C ARG A 796 8.74 17.14 25.36
N PRO A 797 9.14 16.41 24.31
CA PRO A 797 10.35 15.61 24.35
C PRO A 797 11.57 16.49 24.61
N SER A 798 12.56 15.94 25.33
CA SER A 798 13.80 16.65 25.65
C SER A 798 14.59 17.01 24.37
N ARG A 799 15.48 18.01 24.46
CA ARG A 799 16.36 18.37 23.33
C ARG A 799 17.23 17.19 22.88
N ARG A 800 17.69 16.39 23.84
CA ARG A 800 18.48 15.17 23.63
C ARG A 800 17.69 14.11 22.87
N PHE A 801 16.47 13.82 23.33
CA PHE A 801 15.55 12.91 22.65
C PHE A 801 15.27 13.35 21.21
N MET A 802 14.93 14.64 21.00
CA MET A 802 14.64 15.16 19.66
C MET A 802 15.85 15.06 18.72
N HIS A 803 17.06 15.29 19.22
CA HIS A 803 18.28 15.13 18.44
C HIS A 803 18.50 13.67 18.01
N ALA A 804 18.37 12.73 18.95
CA ALA A 804 18.50 11.30 18.68
C ALA A 804 17.41 10.80 17.71
N TRP A 805 16.16 11.24 17.89
CA TRP A 805 15.04 10.90 17.01
C TRP A 805 15.24 11.45 15.59
N LEU A 806 15.72 12.69 15.44
CA LEU A 806 16.00 13.28 14.11
C LEU A 806 17.12 12.54 13.39
N ALA A 807 18.21 12.18 14.08
CA ALA A 807 19.30 11.40 13.52
C ALA A 807 18.80 10.01 13.06
N ARG A 808 18.07 9.32 13.94
CA ARG A 808 17.54 7.97 13.66
C ARG A 808 16.54 7.96 12.51
N SER A 809 15.61 8.92 12.48
CA SER A 809 14.60 9.03 11.42
C SER A 809 15.23 9.35 10.07
N GLN A 810 16.25 10.22 10.04
CA GLN A 810 16.99 10.50 8.81
C GLN A 810 17.73 9.26 8.28
N ALA A 811 18.35 8.47 9.16
CA ALA A 811 18.95 7.19 8.79
C ALA A 811 17.93 6.14 8.31
N ALA A 812 16.65 6.28 8.70
CA ALA A 812 15.56 5.38 8.30
C ALA A 812 14.96 5.70 6.92
N PHE A 813 15.21 6.88 6.34
CA PHE A 813 14.63 7.30 5.06
C PHE A 813 14.85 6.34 3.88
N PRO A 814 15.99 5.65 3.72
CA PRO A 814 16.19 4.72 2.61
C PRO A 814 15.26 3.49 2.66
N VAL A 815 14.78 3.09 3.84
CA VAL A 815 13.94 1.90 4.05
C VAL A 815 12.49 2.23 4.38
N ALA A 816 12.18 3.48 4.76
CA ALA A 816 10.85 3.93 5.09
C ALA A 816 9.86 3.84 3.91
N LEU A 817 8.62 3.41 4.22
CA LEU A 817 7.47 3.41 3.31
C LEU A 817 6.80 4.80 3.27
N PRO A 818 5.96 5.10 2.26
CA PRO A 818 5.17 6.33 2.20
C PRO A 818 4.38 6.66 3.47
N ILE A 819 3.75 5.64 4.08
CA ILE A 819 3.01 5.77 5.33
C ILE A 819 3.93 6.20 6.48
N ASP A 820 5.14 5.64 6.59
CA ASP A 820 6.08 5.99 7.66
C ASP A 820 6.52 7.45 7.53
N LEU A 821 6.93 7.86 6.32
CA LEU A 821 7.40 9.22 6.04
C LEU A 821 6.31 10.25 6.34
N SER A 822 5.09 9.98 5.89
CA SER A 822 3.95 10.87 6.10
C SER A 822 3.56 10.97 7.58
N GLN A 823 3.56 9.85 8.32
CA GLN A 823 3.28 9.81 9.76
C GLN A 823 4.37 10.49 10.59
N MET A 824 5.66 10.32 10.25
CA MET A 824 6.77 11.02 10.93
C MET A 824 6.60 12.54 10.85
N LEU A 825 6.34 13.06 9.64
CA LEU A 825 6.14 14.49 9.45
C LEU A 825 4.86 14.98 10.13
N HIS A 826 3.81 14.16 10.10
CA HIS A 826 2.55 14.45 10.78
C HIS A 826 2.72 14.53 12.30
N ALA A 827 3.53 13.64 12.91
CA ALA A 827 3.84 13.66 14.33
C ALA A 827 4.63 14.93 14.72
N LEU A 828 5.63 15.35 13.93
CA LEU A 828 6.32 16.63 14.11
C LEU A 828 5.34 17.81 14.04
N ALA A 829 4.38 17.76 13.11
CA ALA A 829 3.33 18.76 12.99
C ALA A 829 2.34 18.75 14.17
N GLY A 830 2.12 17.60 14.81
CA GLY A 830 1.40 17.47 16.07
C GLY A 830 2.10 18.21 17.21
N LEU A 831 3.41 18.01 17.35
CA LEU A 831 4.25 18.68 18.36
C LEU A 831 4.51 20.17 18.06
N GLY A 832 4.25 20.63 16.84
CA GLY A 832 4.64 21.96 16.37
C GLY A 832 6.16 22.12 16.23
N PHE A 833 6.91 21.01 16.16
CA PHE A 833 8.36 21.01 16.01
C PHE A 833 8.74 21.20 14.55
N ARG A 834 9.57 22.21 14.25
CA ARG A 834 10.08 22.43 12.89
C ARG A 834 11.40 21.69 12.70
N PRO A 835 11.49 20.73 11.76
CA PRO A 835 12.73 20.01 11.51
C PRO A 835 13.82 20.94 10.94
N PRO A 836 15.11 20.65 11.21
CA PRO A 836 16.22 21.42 10.67
C PRO A 836 16.34 21.27 9.14
N PRO A 837 16.98 22.22 8.43
CA PRO A 837 17.07 22.21 6.97
C PRO A 837 17.68 20.92 6.38
N GLY A 838 18.71 20.37 7.02
CA GLY A 838 19.35 19.12 6.58
C GLY A 838 18.41 17.91 6.62
N TRP A 839 17.61 17.79 7.69
CA TRP A 839 16.58 16.75 7.80
C TRP A 839 15.50 16.92 6.73
N LEU A 840 15.04 18.17 6.51
CA LEU A 840 14.03 18.48 5.49
C LEU A 840 14.53 18.18 4.07
N ALA A 841 15.80 18.42 3.76
CA ALA A 841 16.40 18.05 2.48
C ALA A 841 16.40 16.53 2.29
N GLY A 842 16.86 15.77 3.28
CA GLY A 842 16.83 14.30 3.25
C GLY A 842 15.41 13.74 3.09
N PHE A 843 14.45 14.31 3.82
CA PHE A 843 13.04 13.93 3.74
C PHE A 843 12.46 14.18 2.34
N GLN A 844 12.76 15.33 1.74
CA GLN A 844 12.30 15.66 0.38
C GLN A 844 12.87 14.71 -0.67
N VAL A 845 14.15 14.34 -0.59
CA VAL A 845 14.75 13.35 -1.49
C VAL A 845 14.08 11.98 -1.32
N ALA A 846 13.84 11.56 -0.07
CA ALA A 846 13.24 10.27 0.24
C ALA A 846 11.80 10.15 -0.29
N THR A 847 11.01 11.21 -0.11
CA THR A 847 9.61 11.27 -0.57
C THR A 847 9.50 11.48 -2.08
N TYR A 848 10.35 12.30 -2.69
CA TYR A 848 10.34 12.56 -4.14
C TYR A 848 10.42 11.27 -4.96
N ARG A 849 11.34 10.36 -4.60
CA ARG A 849 11.52 9.07 -5.28
C ARG A 849 10.36 8.09 -5.07
N ARG A 850 9.52 8.33 -4.05
CA ARG A 850 8.46 7.42 -3.62
C ARG A 850 7.06 7.90 -3.97
N PHE A 851 6.87 9.14 -4.44
CA PHE A 851 5.55 9.65 -4.81
C PHE A 851 4.69 8.68 -5.63
N PRO A 852 5.19 7.97 -6.66
CA PRO A 852 4.38 7.01 -7.41
C PRO A 852 3.82 5.83 -6.58
N ARG A 853 4.30 5.63 -5.35
CA ARG A 853 3.84 4.61 -4.39
C ARG A 853 2.93 5.18 -3.30
N TYR A 854 2.69 6.49 -3.28
CA TYR A 854 1.80 7.12 -2.30
C TYR A 854 0.34 6.75 -2.61
N ASN A 855 -0.45 6.56 -1.55
CA ASN A 855 -1.91 6.61 -1.65
C ASN A 855 -2.40 8.04 -1.38
N ALA A 856 -3.71 8.26 -1.62
CA ALA A 856 -4.37 9.55 -1.43
C ALA A 856 -4.19 10.14 0.00
N GLN A 857 -4.24 9.29 1.03
CA GLN A 857 -4.15 9.71 2.42
C GLN A 857 -2.73 10.13 2.80
N ASP A 858 -1.73 9.35 2.45
CA ASP A 858 -0.32 9.62 2.76
C ASP A 858 0.14 10.93 2.12
N LEU A 859 -0.31 11.20 0.88
CA LEU A 859 0.02 12.42 0.15
C LEU A 859 -0.62 13.65 0.79
N ALA A 860 -1.93 13.57 1.07
CA ALA A 860 -2.67 14.63 1.72
C ALA A 860 -2.11 14.94 3.12
N MET A 861 -1.78 13.91 3.91
CA MET A 861 -1.19 14.05 5.24
C MET A 861 0.20 14.70 5.18
N THR A 862 1.05 14.30 4.22
CA THR A 862 2.38 14.90 4.02
C THR A 862 2.28 16.39 3.69
N LEU A 863 1.44 16.76 2.72
CA LEU A 863 1.25 18.16 2.34
C LEU A 863 0.63 18.96 3.49
N TRP A 864 -0.37 18.41 4.17
CA TRP A 864 -0.98 19.03 5.35
C TRP A 864 0.06 19.32 6.43
N ALA A 865 0.93 18.36 6.73
CA ALA A 865 1.96 18.53 7.75
C ALA A 865 2.98 19.61 7.35
N CYS A 866 3.41 19.65 6.09
CA CYS A 866 4.19 20.75 5.53
C CYS A 866 3.51 22.11 5.73
N GLY A 867 2.21 22.20 5.40
CA GLY A 867 1.42 23.42 5.57
C GLY A 867 1.26 23.83 7.03
N LYS A 868 0.99 22.87 7.93
CA LYS A 868 0.84 23.10 9.37
C LYS A 868 2.12 23.65 9.99
N LEU A 869 3.28 23.10 9.62
CA LEU A 869 4.58 23.57 10.08
C LEU A 869 5.05 24.84 9.33
N ARG A 870 4.45 25.17 8.19
CA ARG A 870 4.86 26.25 7.25
C ARG A 870 6.30 26.04 6.78
N LEU A 871 6.59 24.82 6.33
CA LEU A 871 7.88 24.48 5.74
C LEU A 871 8.06 25.18 4.39
N ARG A 872 9.29 25.22 3.90
CA ARG A 872 9.62 25.73 2.57
C ARG A 872 10.17 24.58 1.73
N PRO A 873 9.31 23.68 1.21
CA PRO A 873 9.75 22.65 0.31
C PRO A 873 10.22 23.26 -1.02
N ASP A 874 11.09 22.53 -1.70
CA ASP A 874 11.60 22.87 -3.02
C ASP A 874 10.44 22.91 -4.05
N PRO A 875 10.42 23.89 -4.97
CA PRO A 875 9.38 23.98 -6.00
C PRO A 875 9.22 22.71 -6.85
N LEU A 876 10.31 22.01 -7.19
CA LEU A 876 10.27 20.76 -7.96
C LEU A 876 9.62 19.63 -7.16
N TRP A 877 9.84 19.62 -5.84
CA TRP A 877 9.18 18.68 -4.94
C TRP A 877 7.67 18.92 -4.90
N VAL A 878 7.23 20.18 -4.84
CA VAL A 878 5.81 20.55 -4.88
C VAL A 878 5.18 20.14 -6.22
N GLN A 879 5.86 20.40 -7.34
CA GLN A 879 5.37 19.99 -8.66
C GLN A 879 5.23 18.45 -8.77
N ALA A 880 6.16 17.68 -8.23
CA ALA A 880 6.04 16.23 -8.18
C ALA A 880 4.84 15.77 -7.31
N ALA A 881 4.64 16.40 -6.16
CA ALA A 881 3.48 16.12 -5.30
C ALA A 881 2.14 16.44 -6.01
N LEU A 882 2.08 17.54 -6.77
CA LEU A 882 0.89 17.92 -7.54
C LEU A 882 0.60 16.95 -8.70
N ARG A 883 1.63 16.48 -9.41
CA ARG A 883 1.48 15.43 -10.44
C ARG A 883 0.91 14.14 -9.86
N GLU A 884 1.41 13.73 -8.69
CA GLU A 884 0.89 12.55 -8.01
C GLU A 884 -0.55 12.76 -7.52
N ALA A 885 -0.87 13.96 -7.01
CA ALA A 885 -2.24 14.31 -6.65
C ALA A 885 -3.19 14.22 -7.85
N SER A 886 -2.77 14.66 -9.05
CA SER A 886 -3.56 14.52 -10.28
C SER A 886 -3.81 13.06 -10.65
N ARG A 887 -2.81 12.19 -10.50
CA ARG A 887 -2.95 10.73 -10.75
C ARG A 887 -3.97 10.11 -9.79
N LEU A 888 -3.96 10.56 -8.54
CA LEU A 888 -4.83 10.06 -7.46
C LEU A 888 -6.20 10.75 -7.40
N THR A 889 -6.48 11.75 -8.24
CA THR A 889 -7.74 12.53 -8.21
C THR A 889 -9.01 11.67 -8.09
N PRO A 890 -9.18 10.54 -8.81
CA PRO A 890 -10.36 9.69 -8.67
C PRO A 890 -10.55 9.12 -7.25
N GLU A 891 -9.45 8.81 -6.57
CA GLU A 891 -9.39 8.21 -5.22
C GLU A 891 -9.42 9.24 -4.08
N LEU A 892 -9.25 10.54 -4.40
CA LEU A 892 -9.26 11.59 -3.38
C LEU A 892 -10.66 11.70 -2.73
N LEU A 893 -10.70 11.59 -1.41
CA LEU A 893 -11.86 11.93 -0.60
C LEU A 893 -11.92 13.46 -0.41
N THR A 894 -13.09 13.98 -0.06
CA THR A 894 -13.35 15.40 0.21
C THR A 894 -12.33 16.00 1.19
N ARG A 895 -12.05 15.27 2.29
CA ARG A 895 -11.01 15.63 3.27
C ARG A 895 -9.61 15.75 2.70
N HIS A 896 -9.26 14.92 1.71
CA HIS A 896 -7.94 14.94 1.07
C HIS A 896 -7.81 16.18 0.19
N MET A 897 -8.82 16.46 -0.64
CA MET A 897 -8.88 17.64 -1.51
C MET A 897 -8.75 18.93 -0.69
N ALA A 898 -9.57 19.08 0.35
CA ALA A 898 -9.53 20.23 1.24
C ALA A 898 -8.18 20.41 1.93
N SER A 899 -7.55 19.31 2.37
CA SER A 899 -6.26 19.35 3.08
C SER A 899 -5.10 19.72 2.17
N ILE A 900 -5.10 19.25 0.92
CA ILE A 900 -4.10 19.60 -0.10
C ILE A 900 -4.18 21.09 -0.44
N VAL A 901 -5.38 21.59 -0.77
CA VAL A 901 -5.59 23.01 -1.12
C VAL A 901 -5.24 23.93 0.06
N TRP A 902 -5.66 23.54 1.27
CA TRP A 902 -5.30 24.27 2.49
C TRP A 902 -3.78 24.28 2.74
N ALA A 903 -3.10 23.17 2.49
CA ALA A 903 -1.66 23.07 2.64
C ALA A 903 -0.93 24.01 1.67
N LEU A 904 -1.29 23.99 0.40
CA LEU A 904 -0.74 24.85 -0.65
C LEU A 904 -0.91 26.33 -0.30
N ALA A 905 -2.09 26.72 0.17
CA ALA A 905 -2.37 28.08 0.64
C ALA A 905 -1.46 28.52 1.80
N ARG A 906 -1.18 27.61 2.74
CA ARG A 906 -0.27 27.89 3.87
C ARG A 906 1.20 27.90 3.47
N LEU A 907 1.57 27.12 2.46
CA LEU A 907 2.91 27.10 1.86
C LEU A 907 3.14 28.26 0.91
N ARG A 908 2.06 28.96 0.49
CA ARG A 908 2.07 30.01 -0.54
C ARG A 908 2.57 29.51 -1.89
N GLN A 909 2.23 28.27 -2.21
CA GLN A 909 2.56 27.64 -3.48
C GLN A 909 1.29 27.60 -4.33
N ARG A 910 1.26 28.40 -5.40
CA ARG A 910 0.11 28.45 -6.32
C ARG A 910 0.20 27.27 -7.29
N PRO A 911 -0.80 26.36 -7.32
CA PRO A 911 -0.84 25.30 -8.33
C PRO A 911 -1.14 25.88 -9.73
N PRO A 912 -0.82 25.15 -10.81
CA PRO A 912 -1.24 25.52 -12.17
C PRO A 912 -2.77 25.60 -12.28
N GLU A 913 -3.31 26.52 -13.07
CA GLU A 913 -4.78 26.68 -13.23
C GLU A 913 -5.44 25.39 -13.72
N ALA A 914 -4.88 24.72 -14.73
CA ALA A 914 -5.38 23.43 -15.22
C ALA A 914 -5.46 22.34 -14.13
N TRP A 915 -4.60 22.42 -13.11
CA TRP A 915 -4.66 21.51 -11.96
C TRP A 915 -5.83 21.87 -11.04
N VAL A 916 -6.08 23.17 -10.83
CA VAL A 916 -7.22 23.67 -10.04
C VAL A 916 -8.52 23.26 -10.72
N ASP A 917 -8.64 23.45 -12.03
CA ASP A 917 -9.83 23.11 -12.81
C ASP A 917 -10.17 21.63 -12.66
N ALA A 918 -9.19 20.73 -12.88
CA ALA A 918 -9.37 19.29 -12.73
C ALA A 918 -9.74 18.88 -11.30
N LEU A 919 -9.18 19.54 -10.27
CA LEU A 919 -9.55 19.28 -8.88
C LEU A 919 -10.98 19.76 -8.58
N CYS A 920 -11.34 20.96 -9.05
CA CYS A 920 -12.68 21.53 -8.88
C CYS A 920 -13.75 20.70 -9.59
N GLU A 921 -13.47 20.19 -10.80
CA GLU A 921 -14.35 19.26 -11.52
C GLU A 921 -14.56 17.95 -10.75
N ALA A 922 -13.48 17.37 -10.19
CA ALA A 922 -13.58 16.18 -9.35
C ALA A 922 -14.31 16.45 -8.02
N ALA A 923 -14.15 17.64 -7.46
CA ALA A 923 -14.83 18.07 -6.25
C ALA A 923 -16.32 18.36 -6.49
N TYR A 924 -16.70 18.86 -7.66
CA TYR A 924 -18.08 19.20 -8.02
C TYR A 924 -19.03 18.02 -7.79
N ARG A 925 -18.66 16.84 -8.31
CA ARG A 925 -19.41 15.58 -8.12
C ARG A 925 -19.50 15.11 -6.67
N LYS A 926 -18.64 15.63 -5.79
CA LYS A 926 -18.55 15.25 -4.37
C LYS A 926 -19.06 16.33 -3.43
N LEU A 927 -19.50 17.50 -3.94
CA LEU A 927 -19.94 18.65 -3.13
C LEU A 927 -20.95 18.27 -2.03
N PRO A 928 -21.99 17.45 -2.28
CA PRO A 928 -22.94 17.04 -1.25
C PRO A 928 -22.32 16.21 -0.10
N SER A 929 -21.17 15.57 -0.34
CA SER A 929 -20.46 14.73 0.65
C SER A 929 -19.41 15.48 1.46
N PHE A 930 -19.17 16.77 1.19
CA PHE A 930 -18.21 17.55 1.96
C PHE A 930 -18.73 17.82 3.36
N ALA A 931 -17.90 17.49 4.36
CA ALA A 931 -18.14 17.97 5.70
C ALA A 931 -17.96 19.51 5.76
N PRO A 932 -18.71 20.22 6.62
CA PRO A 932 -18.64 21.67 6.81
C PRO A 932 -17.22 22.25 6.90
N GLY A 933 -16.40 21.68 7.78
CA GLY A 933 -15.02 22.10 7.98
C GLY A 933 -14.09 21.78 6.80
N GLU A 934 -14.43 20.82 5.93
CA GLU A 934 -13.68 20.49 4.72
C GLU A 934 -13.95 21.53 3.62
N LEU A 935 -15.23 21.81 3.34
CA LEU A 935 -15.63 22.79 2.34
C LEU A 935 -15.12 24.19 2.71
N SER A 936 -15.28 24.58 3.98
CA SER A 936 -14.75 25.85 4.51
C SER A 936 -13.23 25.99 4.30
N ARG A 937 -12.46 24.91 4.49
CA ARG A 937 -11.00 24.92 4.29
C ARG A 937 -10.61 24.95 2.81
N MET A 938 -11.34 24.24 1.96
CA MET A 938 -11.11 24.23 0.52
C MET A 938 -11.36 25.62 -0.07
N LEU A 939 -12.54 26.21 0.18
CA LEU A 939 -12.88 27.58 -0.22
C LEU A 939 -11.82 28.57 0.25
N TRP A 940 -11.44 28.50 1.54
CA TRP A 940 -10.40 29.36 2.08
C TRP A 940 -9.06 29.22 1.36
N GLY A 941 -8.65 28.01 1.02
CA GLY A 941 -7.39 27.78 0.34
C GLY A 941 -7.40 28.30 -1.09
N LEU A 942 -8.47 28.06 -1.85
CA LEU A 942 -8.66 28.61 -3.21
C LEU A 942 -8.63 30.15 -3.19
N ALA A 943 -9.37 30.77 -2.27
CA ALA A 943 -9.42 32.22 -2.09
C ALA A 943 -8.06 32.82 -1.65
N THR A 944 -7.32 32.10 -0.80
CA THR A 944 -6.01 32.54 -0.31
C THR A 944 -4.94 32.46 -1.40
N LEU A 945 -5.03 31.46 -2.27
CA LEU A 945 -4.16 31.27 -3.43
C LEU A 945 -4.54 32.15 -4.63
N ASN A 946 -5.71 32.81 -4.58
CA ASN A 946 -6.24 33.62 -5.68
C ASN A 946 -6.37 32.79 -6.98
N CYS A 947 -6.93 31.58 -6.84
CA CYS A 947 -7.24 30.71 -7.97
C CYS A 947 -8.47 31.21 -8.72
N HIS A 948 -8.56 30.90 -10.02
CA HIS A 948 -9.81 31.00 -10.74
C HIS A 948 -10.68 29.78 -10.40
N VAL A 949 -11.98 30.00 -10.22
CA VAL A 949 -12.96 28.95 -9.92
C VAL A 949 -14.23 29.30 -10.69
N ASP A 950 -14.81 28.31 -11.36
CA ASP A 950 -16.04 28.48 -12.13
C ASP A 950 -17.20 29.01 -11.28
N LYS A 951 -17.99 29.92 -11.86
CA LYS A 951 -19.15 30.51 -11.20
C LYS A 951 -20.21 29.45 -10.82
N GLU A 952 -20.39 28.45 -11.67
CA GLU A 952 -21.32 27.33 -11.40
C GLU A 952 -20.89 26.54 -10.15
N TRP A 953 -19.60 26.22 -10.04
CA TRP A 953 -19.06 25.54 -8.86
C TRP A 953 -19.25 26.38 -7.59
N LEU A 954 -19.01 27.70 -7.66
CA LEU A 954 -19.23 28.61 -6.53
C LEU A 954 -20.71 28.68 -6.13
N SER A 955 -21.63 28.69 -7.10
CA SER A 955 -23.07 28.68 -6.87
C SER A 955 -23.51 27.38 -6.18
N GLU A 956 -23.06 26.24 -6.67
CA GLU A 956 -23.36 24.94 -6.06
C GLU A 956 -22.79 24.84 -4.65
N ALA A 957 -21.55 25.28 -4.43
CA ALA A 957 -20.96 25.33 -3.10
C ALA A 957 -21.75 26.22 -2.12
N MET A 958 -22.29 27.35 -2.58
CA MET A 958 -23.17 28.20 -1.77
C MET A 958 -24.49 27.49 -1.45
N SER A 959 -25.11 26.82 -2.43
CA SER A 959 -26.34 26.04 -2.23
C SER A 959 -26.14 24.94 -1.19
N GLN A 960 -25.02 24.22 -1.23
CA GLN A 960 -24.69 23.19 -0.24
C GLN A 960 -24.51 23.75 1.17
N VAL A 961 -23.79 24.88 1.31
CA VAL A 961 -23.63 25.55 2.61
C VAL A 961 -24.99 26.00 3.15
N GLU A 962 -25.84 26.59 2.32
CA GLU A 962 -27.17 27.02 2.74
C GLU A 962 -28.07 25.86 3.15
N GLY A 963 -28.11 24.79 2.35
CA GLY A 963 -28.90 23.59 2.65
C GLY A 963 -28.49 22.94 3.97
N GLN A 964 -27.17 22.82 4.22
CA GLN A 964 -26.65 22.28 5.48
C GLN A 964 -26.97 23.18 6.68
N LEU A 965 -26.91 24.51 6.53
CA LEU A 965 -27.28 25.46 7.59
C LEU A 965 -28.77 25.45 7.92
N ARG A 966 -29.64 25.26 6.92
CA ARG A 966 -31.09 25.14 7.13
C ARG A 966 -31.45 23.84 7.88
N ALA A 967 -30.81 22.72 7.53
CA ALA A 967 -31.04 21.44 8.22
C ALA A 967 -30.57 21.43 9.69
N ASP A 968 -29.58 22.26 10.05
CA ASP A 968 -29.06 22.45 11.42
C ASP A 968 -30.05 23.22 12.33
N GLU A 969 -31.04 23.91 11.76
CA GLU A 969 -32.06 24.64 12.55
C GLU A 969 -33.17 23.71 13.10
N ASP A 970 -33.34 22.51 12.54
CA ASP A 970 -34.42 21.56 12.92
C ASP A 970 -34.03 20.56 14.03
N TYR A 971 -32.73 20.42 14.35
CA TYR A 971 -32.23 19.45 15.33
C TYR A 971 -31.48 20.14 16.49
N LEU A 972 -31.97 20.00 17.72
CA LEU A 972 -31.33 20.47 18.97
C LEU A 972 -30.08 19.63 19.36
N SER A 973 -29.10 19.48 18.46
CA SER A 973 -27.84 18.76 18.72
C SER A 973 -26.61 19.54 18.23
N ASP A 974 -25.40 19.03 18.48
CA ASP A 974 -24.10 19.68 18.22
C ASP A 974 -24.02 20.41 16.84
N ASP A 975 -23.66 21.69 16.86
CA ASP A 975 -23.62 22.59 15.68
C ASP A 975 -22.94 21.91 14.47
N VAL A 976 -23.69 21.61 13.40
CA VAL A 976 -23.14 21.00 12.17
C VAL A 976 -22.06 21.89 11.54
N TRP A 977 -22.30 23.21 11.50
CA TRP A 977 -21.30 24.21 11.11
C TRP A 977 -20.80 25.00 12.31
N CYS A 978 -19.48 25.07 12.52
CA CYS A 978 -18.95 26.02 13.48
C CYS A 978 -19.12 27.46 12.94
N PRO A 979 -19.51 28.47 13.77
CA PRO A 979 -19.60 29.86 13.32
C PRO A 979 -18.32 30.40 12.66
N ASP A 980 -17.14 29.96 13.11
CA ASP A 980 -15.85 30.33 12.50
C ASP A 980 -15.63 29.72 11.10
N GLU A 981 -16.28 28.59 10.81
CA GLU A 981 -16.22 27.94 9.50
C GLU A 981 -17.12 28.65 8.49
N VAL A 982 -18.31 29.07 8.93
CA VAL A 982 -19.21 29.91 8.13
C VAL A 982 -18.54 31.26 7.82
N ALA A 983 -18.03 31.96 8.84
CA ALA A 983 -17.32 33.22 8.64
C ALA A 983 -16.13 33.10 7.68
N ARG A 984 -15.46 31.94 7.66
CA ARG A 984 -14.36 31.65 6.74
C ARG A 984 -14.85 31.35 5.32
N ALA A 985 -15.95 30.62 5.18
CA ALA A 985 -16.56 30.30 3.89
C ALA A 985 -17.07 31.57 3.20
N VAL A 986 -17.83 32.41 3.91
CA VAL A 986 -18.35 33.70 3.39
C VAL A 986 -17.20 34.61 2.96
N TRP A 987 -16.14 34.69 3.76
CA TRP A 987 -14.94 35.45 3.40
C TRP A 987 -14.26 34.93 2.14
N ALA A 988 -14.17 33.60 2.02
CA ALA A 988 -13.55 32.97 0.86
C ALA A 988 -14.37 33.19 -0.42
N LEU A 989 -15.69 33.02 -0.34
CA LEU A 989 -16.63 33.24 -1.45
C LEU A 989 -16.57 34.68 -1.96
N ASN A 990 -16.60 35.67 -1.06
CA ASN A 990 -16.47 37.08 -1.45
C ASN A 990 -15.14 37.35 -2.18
N ARG A 991 -14.05 36.77 -1.67
CA ARG A 991 -12.72 36.92 -2.28
C ARG A 991 -12.57 36.18 -3.61
N LEU A 992 -13.32 35.11 -3.82
CA LEU A 992 -13.46 34.41 -5.10
C LEU A 992 -14.45 35.09 -6.05
N LYS A 993 -15.04 36.23 -5.65
CA LYS A 993 -16.05 36.98 -6.41
C LYS A 993 -17.31 36.18 -6.70
N ALA A 994 -17.70 35.31 -5.78
CA ALA A 994 -19.04 34.71 -5.79
C ALA A 994 -20.09 35.82 -5.60
N GLU A 995 -21.28 35.60 -6.15
CA GLU A 995 -22.43 36.51 -6.06
C GLU A 995 -23.47 35.87 -5.12
N PRO A 996 -23.30 35.98 -3.78
CA PRO A 996 -24.21 35.38 -2.83
C PRO A 996 -25.56 36.09 -2.87
N ASP A 997 -26.65 35.31 -2.90
CA ASP A 997 -27.99 35.86 -2.82
C ASP A 997 -28.38 36.27 -1.39
N HIS A 998 -29.55 36.90 -1.28
CA HIS A 998 -30.05 37.38 0.01
C HIS A 998 -30.37 36.22 0.97
N ALA A 999 -30.83 35.07 0.46
CA ALA A 999 -31.22 33.92 1.29
C ALA A 999 -30.00 33.28 1.96
N PHE A 1000 -28.93 33.04 1.18
CA PHE A 1000 -27.64 32.55 1.64
C PHE A 1000 -27.03 33.47 2.70
N MET A 1001 -26.95 34.78 2.43
CA MET A 1001 -26.39 35.74 3.39
C MET A 1001 -27.20 35.79 4.68
N ALA A 1002 -28.54 35.75 4.58
CA ALA A 1002 -29.40 35.73 5.76
C ALA A 1002 -29.20 34.45 6.60
N ALA A 1003 -29.09 33.27 5.97
CA ALA A 1003 -28.82 32.01 6.66
C ALA A 1003 -27.47 32.02 7.39
N CYS A 1004 -26.39 32.39 6.70
CA CYS A 1004 -25.06 32.49 7.28
C CYS A 1004 -25.02 33.43 8.49
N LEU A 1005 -25.70 34.57 8.39
CA LEU A 1005 -25.72 35.57 9.44
C LEU A 1005 -26.62 35.18 10.60
N ARG A 1006 -27.79 34.57 10.38
CA ARG A 1006 -28.61 34.02 11.47
C ARG A 1006 -27.80 33.04 12.30
N HIS A 1007 -27.14 32.08 11.64
CA HIS A 1007 -26.31 31.07 12.30
C HIS A 1007 -25.16 31.67 13.13
N CYS A 1008 -24.44 32.63 12.54
CA CYS A 1008 -23.35 33.31 13.22
C CYS A 1008 -23.86 34.25 14.33
N PHE A 1009 -25.03 34.86 14.15
CA PHE A 1009 -25.61 35.84 15.04
C PHE A 1009 -26.06 35.20 16.35
N THR A 1010 -26.83 34.11 16.29
CA THR A 1010 -27.27 33.36 17.49
C THR A 1010 -26.09 32.90 18.35
N ARG A 1011 -24.93 32.69 17.72
CA ARG A 1011 -23.70 32.19 18.34
C ARG A 1011 -22.57 33.23 18.38
N ALA A 1012 -22.87 34.52 18.36
CA ALA A 1012 -21.86 35.58 18.24
C ALA A 1012 -20.75 35.55 19.32
N ARG A 1013 -21.07 35.06 20.53
CA ARG A 1013 -20.09 34.88 21.62
C ARG A 1013 -19.09 33.74 21.35
N ARG A 1014 -19.49 32.71 20.59
CA ARG A 1014 -18.64 31.56 20.21
C ARG A 1014 -17.69 31.89 19.06
N LEU A 1015 -17.96 32.94 18.26
CA LEU A 1015 -17.05 33.37 17.20
C LEU A 1015 -15.70 33.82 17.77
N SER A 1016 -14.63 33.36 17.14
CA SER A 1016 -13.28 33.86 17.38
C SER A 1016 -13.16 35.32 16.93
N PRO A 1017 -12.21 36.10 17.48
CA PRO A 1017 -11.93 37.46 17.01
C PRO A 1017 -11.65 37.51 15.49
N THR A 1018 -11.02 36.48 14.95
CA THR A 1018 -10.75 36.38 13.50
C THR A 1018 -12.01 36.09 12.71
N GLY A 1019 -12.90 35.23 13.23
CA GLY A 1019 -14.20 34.92 12.65
C GLY A 1019 -15.08 36.16 12.54
N ILE A 1020 -15.23 36.92 13.63
CA ILE A 1020 -16.00 38.18 13.64
C ILE A 1020 -15.45 39.16 12.60
N CYS A 1021 -14.12 39.37 12.57
CA CYS A 1021 -13.50 40.28 11.61
C CYS A 1021 -13.72 39.84 10.16
N ARG A 1022 -13.60 38.53 9.85
CA ARG A 1022 -13.86 38.00 8.51
C ARG A 1022 -15.30 38.21 8.10
N LEU A 1023 -16.24 37.95 9.00
CA LEU A 1023 -17.66 38.09 8.74
C LEU A 1023 -18.02 39.56 8.49
N MET A 1024 -17.61 40.47 9.37
CA MET A 1024 -17.84 41.91 9.20
C MET A 1024 -17.19 42.46 7.93
N TRP A 1025 -15.97 42.03 7.62
CA TRP A 1025 -15.31 42.42 6.38
C TRP A 1025 -16.07 41.92 5.15
N SER A 1026 -16.59 40.69 5.19
CA SER A 1026 -17.31 40.11 4.06
C SER A 1026 -18.63 40.84 3.81
N ILE A 1027 -19.38 41.14 4.86
CA ILE A 1027 -20.62 41.92 4.78
C ILE A 1027 -20.36 43.27 4.12
N GLY A 1028 -19.34 44.00 4.57
CA GLY A 1028 -19.00 45.31 4.02
C GLY A 1028 -18.50 45.31 2.57
N ASN A 1029 -18.40 44.13 1.93
CA ASN A 1029 -18.00 43.98 0.53
C ASN A 1029 -19.07 43.34 -0.34
N VAL A 1030 -20.24 42.96 0.19
CA VAL A 1030 -21.37 42.52 -0.63
C VAL A 1030 -22.10 43.78 -1.14
N GLN A 1031 -22.14 43.98 -2.45
CA GLN A 1031 -22.81 45.14 -3.04
C GLN A 1031 -24.34 45.02 -2.89
N GLY A 1032 -25.01 46.13 -2.55
CA GLY A 1032 -26.48 46.18 -2.46
C GLY A 1032 -27.10 45.50 -1.25
N TRP A 1033 -26.29 45.00 -0.31
CA TRP A 1033 -26.77 44.30 0.89
C TRP A 1033 -26.45 45.07 2.17
N ALA A 1034 -27.44 45.25 3.04
CA ALA A 1034 -27.29 45.94 4.33
C ALA A 1034 -27.61 44.99 5.50
N PRO A 1035 -26.76 44.93 6.56
CA PRO A 1035 -27.05 44.08 7.70
C PRO A 1035 -28.29 44.54 8.48
N PRO A 1036 -29.09 43.61 9.02
CA PRO A 1036 -30.16 43.96 9.97
C PRO A 1036 -29.60 44.81 11.10
N ARG A 1037 -30.29 45.90 11.50
CA ARG A 1037 -29.81 46.84 12.54
C ARG A 1037 -29.45 46.14 13.86
N GLY A 1038 -30.26 45.16 14.27
CA GLY A 1038 -30.00 44.33 15.47
C GLY A 1038 -28.73 43.46 15.37
N TRP A 1039 -28.30 43.12 14.14
CA TRP A 1039 -27.08 42.36 13.91
C TRP A 1039 -25.84 43.12 14.32
N VAL A 1040 -25.70 44.35 13.81
CA VAL A 1040 -24.52 45.19 14.05
C VAL A 1040 -24.40 45.54 15.53
N ALA A 1041 -25.51 45.86 16.20
CA ALA A 1041 -25.52 46.13 17.63
C ALA A 1041 -24.99 44.95 18.45
N ARG A 1042 -25.40 43.70 18.14
CA ARG A 1042 -24.90 42.52 18.86
C ARG A 1042 -23.46 42.18 18.52
N ALA A 1043 -23.01 42.43 17.28
CA ALA A 1043 -21.62 42.27 16.88
C ALA A 1043 -20.71 43.29 17.61
N LEU A 1044 -21.17 44.53 17.77
CA LEU A 1044 -20.50 45.54 18.58
C LEU A 1044 -20.45 45.14 20.06
N ALA A 1045 -21.56 44.67 20.64
CA ALA A 1045 -21.58 44.18 22.02
C ALA A 1045 -20.64 42.96 22.23
N ALA A 1046 -20.63 42.00 21.30
CA ALA A 1046 -19.77 40.83 21.37
C ALA A 1046 -18.28 41.16 21.22
N THR A 1047 -17.93 42.25 20.52
CA THR A 1047 -16.55 42.72 20.38
C THR A 1047 -16.12 43.62 21.53
N HIS A 1048 -17.00 44.48 22.05
CA HIS A 1048 -16.69 45.47 23.09
C HIS A 1048 -15.98 44.85 24.29
N ALA A 1049 -16.56 43.79 24.87
CA ALA A 1049 -16.00 43.10 26.03
C ALA A 1049 -14.69 42.35 25.75
N ARG A 1050 -14.35 42.09 24.48
CA ARG A 1050 -13.22 41.23 24.07
C ARG A 1050 -12.12 41.98 23.32
N ILE A 1051 -12.34 43.23 22.93
CA ILE A 1051 -11.40 44.08 22.16
C ILE A 1051 -10.03 44.16 22.84
N GLY A 1052 -10.01 44.17 24.17
CA GLY A 1052 -8.81 44.11 24.98
C GLY A 1052 -7.91 42.90 24.71
N GLY A 1053 -8.37 41.85 24.03
CA GLY A 1053 -7.60 40.67 23.61
C GLY A 1053 -7.23 40.59 22.12
N PHE A 1054 -7.67 41.54 21.28
CA PHE A 1054 -7.50 41.46 19.83
C PHE A 1054 -6.08 41.81 19.40
N ARG A 1055 -5.52 41.15 18.39
CA ARG A 1055 -4.21 41.50 17.81
C ARG A 1055 -4.32 42.76 16.95
N GLY A 1056 -3.22 43.50 16.73
CA GLY A 1056 -3.23 44.74 15.92
C GLY A 1056 -3.85 44.57 14.53
N LEU A 1057 -3.57 43.47 13.83
CA LEU A 1057 -4.22 43.18 12.53
C LEU A 1057 -5.73 42.97 12.65
N GLN A 1058 -6.21 42.34 13.73
CA GLN A 1058 -7.64 42.14 13.96
C GLN A 1058 -8.33 43.47 14.27
N LEU A 1059 -7.69 44.35 15.06
CA LEU A 1059 -8.21 45.70 15.33
C LEU A 1059 -8.33 46.53 14.05
N ALA A 1060 -7.30 46.53 13.19
CA ALA A 1060 -7.37 47.24 11.91
C ALA A 1060 -8.46 46.66 10.99
N LEU A 1061 -8.60 45.32 10.92
CA LEU A 1061 -9.68 44.68 10.15
C LEU A 1061 -11.07 45.04 10.69
N LEU A 1062 -11.23 45.08 12.00
CA LEU A 1062 -12.49 45.44 12.65
C LEU A 1062 -12.91 46.87 12.33
N ALA A 1063 -12.01 47.84 12.53
CA ALA A 1063 -12.27 49.25 12.25
C ALA A 1063 -12.53 49.49 10.75
N THR A 1064 -11.71 48.91 9.87
CA THR A 1064 -11.91 49.04 8.42
C THR A 1064 -13.22 48.42 7.94
N SER A 1065 -13.70 47.37 8.60
CA SER A 1065 -15.01 46.77 8.28
C SER A 1065 -16.15 47.69 8.67
N LEU A 1066 -16.09 48.32 9.86
CA LEU A 1066 -17.09 49.30 10.31
C LEU A 1066 -17.14 50.54 9.42
N ALA A 1067 -15.97 51.06 9.02
CA ALA A 1067 -15.87 52.17 8.07
C ALA A 1067 -16.47 51.82 6.70
N ARG A 1068 -16.36 50.54 6.28
CA ARG A 1068 -16.97 50.06 5.03
C ARG A 1068 -18.48 49.87 5.11
N LEU A 1069 -18.97 49.46 6.28
CA LEU A 1069 -20.39 49.33 6.59
C LEU A 1069 -21.08 50.68 6.83
N GLU A 1070 -20.32 51.78 6.86
CA GLU A 1070 -20.81 53.14 7.16
C GLU A 1070 -21.60 53.18 8.48
N HIS A 1071 -21.12 52.40 9.46
CA HIS A 1071 -21.74 52.28 10.77
C HIS A 1071 -20.78 52.77 11.86
N ARG A 1072 -21.12 53.91 12.47
CA ARG A 1072 -20.37 54.50 13.59
C ARG A 1072 -20.75 53.79 14.91
N PRO A 1073 -19.80 53.14 15.61
CA PRO A 1073 -20.04 52.60 16.95
C PRO A 1073 -20.25 53.71 17.99
N PRO A 1074 -20.84 53.40 19.16
CA PRO A 1074 -20.90 54.33 20.29
C PRO A 1074 -19.50 54.76 20.78
N ASP A 1075 -19.38 55.96 21.33
CA ASP A 1075 -18.10 56.53 21.76
C ASP A 1075 -17.38 55.64 22.80
N ALA A 1076 -18.12 55.05 23.75
CA ALA A 1076 -17.57 54.09 24.72
C ALA A 1076 -16.87 52.88 24.07
N TRP A 1077 -17.38 52.43 22.91
CA TRP A 1077 -16.74 51.35 22.15
C TRP A 1077 -15.46 51.86 21.46
N LEU A 1078 -15.51 53.05 20.87
CA LEU A 1078 -14.38 53.68 20.17
C LEU A 1078 -13.21 53.98 21.13
N ASP A 1079 -13.51 54.42 22.35
CA ASP A 1079 -12.50 54.64 23.40
C ASP A 1079 -11.84 53.34 23.82
N THR A 1080 -12.64 52.28 24.00
CA THR A 1080 -12.13 50.94 24.32
C THR A 1080 -11.25 50.41 23.19
N PHE A 1081 -11.65 50.65 21.94
CA PHE A 1081 -10.87 50.31 20.75
C PHE A 1081 -9.54 51.08 20.70
N ALA A 1082 -9.57 52.40 20.91
CA ALA A 1082 -8.39 53.25 20.89
C ALA A 1082 -7.37 52.84 21.96
N ALA A 1083 -7.82 52.56 23.18
CA ALA A 1083 -6.99 52.03 24.26
C ALA A 1083 -6.34 50.69 23.87
N ALA A 1084 -7.12 49.75 23.34
CA ALA A 1084 -6.62 48.44 22.91
C ALA A 1084 -5.64 48.54 21.72
N ALA A 1085 -5.85 49.49 20.81
CA ALA A 1085 -4.96 49.79 19.70
C ALA A 1085 -3.63 50.37 20.19
N ARG A 1086 -3.68 51.32 21.14
CA ARG A 1086 -2.50 51.97 21.73
C ARG A 1086 -1.55 50.95 22.36
N ALA A 1087 -2.11 50.01 23.11
CA ALA A 1087 -1.36 48.93 23.76
C ALA A 1087 -0.63 47.97 22.79
N ARG A 1088 -0.85 48.09 21.48
CA ARG A 1088 -0.34 47.17 20.44
C ARG A 1088 0.38 47.87 19.29
N LEU A 1089 0.66 49.16 19.43
CA LEU A 1089 1.36 49.95 18.40
C LEU A 1089 2.80 49.46 18.20
N ASP A 1090 3.47 49.03 19.28
CA ASP A 1090 4.83 48.45 19.27
C ASP A 1090 4.98 47.32 18.24
N LYS A 1091 4.01 46.40 18.22
CA LYS A 1091 3.96 45.20 17.37
C LYS A 1091 3.25 45.42 16.03
N SER A 1092 2.76 46.64 15.76
CA SER A 1092 2.03 46.95 14.52
C SER A 1092 2.97 47.41 13.40
N ASN A 1093 2.63 47.04 12.17
CA ASN A 1093 3.34 47.49 10.96
C ASN A 1093 2.61 48.66 10.29
N SER A 1094 3.26 49.34 9.35
CA SER A 1094 2.72 50.53 8.69
C SER A 1094 1.33 50.29 8.08
N ARG A 1095 1.09 49.12 7.45
CA ARG A 1095 -0.23 48.76 6.89
C ARG A 1095 -1.33 48.70 7.95
N VAL A 1096 -1.04 48.13 9.11
CA VAL A 1096 -2.02 48.03 10.22
C VAL A 1096 -2.37 49.43 10.71
N ILE A 1097 -1.36 50.29 10.87
CA ILE A 1097 -1.51 51.65 11.38
C ILE A 1097 -2.30 52.52 10.41
N THR A 1098 -1.93 52.55 9.12
CA THR A 1098 -2.61 53.40 8.13
C THR A 1098 -4.06 53.00 7.92
N ASN A 1099 -4.35 51.69 7.88
CA ASN A 1099 -5.73 51.20 7.79
C ASN A 1099 -6.57 51.58 9.01
N MET A 1100 -5.97 51.56 10.21
CA MET A 1100 -6.64 51.93 11.44
C MET A 1100 -6.92 53.43 11.50
N LEU A 1101 -5.95 54.28 11.17
CA LEU A 1101 -6.13 55.73 11.13
C LEU A 1101 -7.17 56.14 10.07
N TRP A 1102 -7.09 55.56 8.88
CA TRP A 1102 -8.09 55.77 7.83
C TRP A 1102 -9.50 55.41 8.34
N ALA A 1103 -9.65 54.24 8.97
CA ALA A 1103 -10.94 53.81 9.47
C ALA A 1103 -11.49 54.73 10.58
N LEU A 1104 -10.66 55.17 11.52
CA LEU A 1104 -11.07 56.09 12.59
C LEU A 1104 -11.48 57.46 12.02
N ALA A 1105 -10.77 57.96 11.03
CA ALA A 1105 -11.12 59.19 10.31
C ALA A 1105 -12.46 59.04 9.58
N THR A 1106 -12.70 57.92 8.88
CA THR A 1106 -13.98 57.64 8.23
C THR A 1106 -15.14 57.51 9.23
N LEU A 1107 -14.90 56.92 10.40
CA LEU A 1107 -15.89 56.76 11.46
C LEU A 1107 -16.16 58.06 12.24
N GLY A 1108 -15.40 59.14 11.98
CA GLY A 1108 -15.56 60.42 12.68
C GLY A 1108 -15.10 60.37 14.14
N TYR A 1109 -14.16 59.50 14.49
CA TYR A 1109 -13.56 59.44 15.83
C TYR A 1109 -12.16 60.05 15.80
N ARG A 1110 -11.92 61.09 16.61
CA ARG A 1110 -10.61 61.73 16.76
C ARG A 1110 -9.88 61.18 18.00
N PRO A 1111 -8.81 60.40 17.84
CA PRO A 1111 -7.97 59.97 18.96
C PRO A 1111 -7.22 61.14 19.61
N ASP A 1112 -6.70 60.94 20.81
CA ASP A 1112 -5.82 61.92 21.46
C ASP A 1112 -4.52 62.16 20.67
N ASP A 1113 -3.91 63.33 20.86
CA ASP A 1113 -2.70 63.73 20.11
C ASP A 1113 -1.50 62.80 20.41
N ALA A 1114 -1.45 62.19 21.60
CA ALA A 1114 -0.40 61.24 21.97
C ALA A 1114 -0.48 59.94 21.17
N PHE A 1115 -1.68 59.45 20.90
CA PHE A 1115 -1.96 58.29 20.06
C PHE A 1115 -1.58 58.57 18.60
N LEU A 1116 -1.95 59.75 18.10
CA LEU A 1116 -1.61 60.18 16.74
C LEU A 1116 -0.09 60.31 16.57
N ALA A 1117 0.60 60.92 17.54
CA ALA A 1117 2.06 61.00 17.56
C ALA A 1117 2.72 59.62 17.57
N ALA A 1118 2.23 58.68 18.40
CA ALA A 1118 2.77 57.32 18.48
C ALA A 1118 2.55 56.53 17.17
N CYS A 1119 1.36 56.63 16.56
CA CYS A 1119 1.07 56.01 15.27
C CYS A 1119 1.96 56.57 14.16
N HIS A 1120 2.11 57.89 14.11
CA HIS A 1120 2.94 58.58 13.14
C HIS A 1120 4.42 58.19 13.26
N ALA A 1121 5.00 58.26 14.47
CA ALA A 1121 6.36 57.84 14.73
C ALA A 1121 6.61 56.38 14.35
N ARG A 1122 5.65 55.49 14.67
CA ARG A 1122 5.76 54.07 14.34
C ARG A 1122 5.66 53.78 12.84
N ALA A 1123 4.79 54.49 12.13
CA ALA A 1123 4.65 54.37 10.68
C ALA A 1123 5.92 54.82 9.96
N LEU A 1124 6.60 55.86 10.47
CA LEU A 1124 7.85 56.41 9.92
C LEU A 1124 9.13 55.73 10.42
N ALA A 1125 9.07 54.82 11.39
CA ALA A 1125 10.24 54.08 11.87
C ALA A 1125 10.89 53.18 10.79
N ARG A 1126 10.16 52.85 9.72
CA ARG A 1126 10.67 52.15 8.52
C ARG A 1126 10.07 52.79 7.28
N PRO A 1127 10.56 53.98 6.90
CA PRO A 1127 9.91 54.78 5.87
C PRO A 1127 10.02 54.09 4.50
N ASP A 1128 11.07 53.29 4.28
CA ASP A 1128 11.29 52.40 3.13
C ASP A 1128 10.11 51.45 2.83
N LYS A 1129 9.30 51.10 3.83
CA LYS A 1129 8.22 50.11 3.70
C LYS A 1129 6.83 50.71 3.51
N LEU A 1130 6.70 52.04 3.47
CA LEU A 1130 5.44 52.73 3.19
C LEU A 1130 5.14 52.71 1.69
N SER A 1131 4.07 52.04 1.30
CA SER A 1131 3.63 52.02 -0.10
C SER A 1131 2.86 53.29 -0.49
N PRO A 1132 2.78 53.64 -1.78
CA PRO A 1132 2.03 54.82 -2.25
C PRO A 1132 0.57 54.90 -1.74
N PRO A 1133 -0.21 53.80 -1.72
CA PRO A 1133 -1.56 53.81 -1.11
C PRO A 1133 -1.57 54.04 0.40
N GLN A 1134 -0.54 53.57 1.12
CA GLN A 1134 -0.43 53.75 2.57
C GLN A 1134 -0.07 55.19 2.92
N LEU A 1135 0.81 55.83 2.14
CA LEU A 1135 1.10 57.25 2.27
C LEU A 1135 -0.17 58.09 2.08
N LEU A 1136 -0.93 57.81 1.01
CA LEU A 1136 -2.19 58.51 0.75
C LEU A 1136 -3.23 58.34 1.87
N GLN A 1137 -3.38 57.12 2.40
CA GLN A 1137 -4.25 56.87 3.56
C GLN A 1137 -3.81 57.63 4.81
N LEU A 1138 -2.51 57.61 5.10
CA LEU A 1138 -1.93 58.24 6.27
C LEU A 1138 -2.12 59.76 6.23
N THR A 1139 -1.72 60.41 5.14
CA THR A 1139 -1.81 61.87 5.00
C THR A 1139 -3.26 62.34 4.99
N TRP A 1140 -4.17 61.60 4.35
CA TRP A 1140 -5.59 61.92 4.37
C TRP A 1140 -6.17 61.82 5.79
N ALA A 1141 -5.91 60.72 6.51
CA ALA A 1141 -6.44 60.52 7.85
C ALA A 1141 -5.94 61.61 8.83
N LEU A 1142 -4.64 61.93 8.79
CA LEU A 1142 -4.06 62.99 9.63
C LEU A 1142 -4.66 64.37 9.31
N GLY A 1143 -4.90 64.66 8.02
CA GLY A 1143 -5.60 65.86 7.58
C GLY A 1143 -7.02 65.95 8.13
N VAL A 1144 -7.78 64.85 8.11
CA VAL A 1144 -9.13 64.79 8.69
C VAL A 1144 -9.13 65.04 10.21
N PHE A 1145 -8.10 64.57 10.93
CA PHE A 1145 -7.97 64.82 12.37
C PHE A 1145 -7.52 66.24 12.73
N GLY A 1146 -7.14 67.04 11.73
CA GLY A 1146 -6.54 68.37 11.95
C GLY A 1146 -5.22 68.31 12.72
N TRP A 1147 -4.53 67.16 12.74
CA TRP A 1147 -3.32 66.95 13.52
C TRP A 1147 -2.08 67.22 12.67
N ARG A 1148 -1.20 68.10 13.16
CA ARG A 1148 0.06 68.44 12.49
C ARG A 1148 1.22 67.63 13.10
N PRO A 1149 2.04 66.97 12.28
CA PRO A 1149 3.25 66.30 12.76
C PRO A 1149 4.25 67.29 13.38
N PRO A 1150 5.17 66.83 14.26
CA PRO A 1150 6.31 67.63 14.71
C PRO A 1150 7.15 68.17 13.53
N ALA A 1151 7.73 69.36 13.69
CA ALA A 1151 8.49 70.06 12.65
C ALA A 1151 9.60 69.16 12.03
N GLY A 1152 9.72 69.16 10.69
CA GLY A 1152 10.65 68.34 9.90
C GLY A 1152 10.13 66.94 9.52
N ALA A 1153 9.18 66.36 10.26
CA ALA A 1153 8.60 65.06 9.91
C ALA A 1153 7.48 65.15 8.86
N ALA A 1154 6.79 66.30 8.81
CA ALA A 1154 5.82 66.60 7.76
C ALA A 1154 6.50 66.72 6.38
N ASP A 1155 7.66 67.39 6.31
CA ASP A 1155 8.40 67.59 5.06
C ASP A 1155 8.91 66.26 4.47
N ALA A 1156 9.36 65.34 5.32
CA ALA A 1156 9.77 64.00 4.91
C ALA A 1156 8.60 63.15 4.34
N LEU A 1157 7.38 63.35 4.84
CA LEU A 1157 6.17 62.71 4.31
C LEU A 1157 5.73 63.33 2.98
N PHE A 1158 5.76 64.66 2.87
CA PHE A 1158 5.41 65.39 1.66
C PHE A 1158 6.39 65.11 0.51
N GLU A 1159 7.70 65.18 0.75
CA GLU A 1159 8.70 64.88 -0.28
C GLU A 1159 8.61 63.45 -0.79
N ARG A 1160 8.30 62.48 0.09
CA ARG A 1160 8.09 61.08 -0.32
C ARG A 1160 6.75 60.84 -1.02
N GLY A 1161 5.77 61.68 -0.74
CA GLY A 1161 4.45 61.66 -1.36
C GLY A 1161 4.38 62.41 -2.69
N LYS A 1162 5.41 63.19 -3.04
CA LYS A 1162 5.50 63.98 -4.26
C LYS A 1162 5.33 63.10 -5.50
N GLY A 1163 4.40 63.47 -6.38
CA GLY A 1163 4.05 62.67 -7.57
C GLY A 1163 3.17 61.43 -7.32
N VAL A 1164 2.89 61.09 -6.06
CA VAL A 1164 1.90 60.07 -5.66
C VAL A 1164 0.61 60.72 -5.16
N LEU A 1165 0.75 61.69 -4.25
CA LEU A 1165 -0.36 62.39 -3.59
C LEU A 1165 -1.05 63.38 -4.52
N ASP A 1166 -0.33 63.93 -5.50
CA ASP A 1166 -0.80 64.99 -6.41
C ASP A 1166 -1.42 64.44 -7.71
N THR A 1167 -1.64 63.12 -7.78
CA THR A 1167 -2.24 62.50 -8.97
C THR A 1167 -3.76 62.67 -8.99
N PRO A 1168 -4.40 62.79 -10.17
CA PRO A 1168 -5.86 62.83 -10.28
C PRO A 1168 -6.54 61.62 -9.60
N ARG A 1169 -5.90 60.45 -9.67
CA ARG A 1169 -6.36 59.21 -9.01
C ARG A 1169 -6.31 59.32 -7.48
N ALA A 1170 -5.28 59.94 -6.92
CA ALA A 1170 -5.18 60.17 -5.48
C ALA A 1170 -6.21 61.20 -5.00
N SER A 1171 -6.47 62.26 -5.77
CA SER A 1171 -7.52 63.24 -5.49
C SER A 1171 -8.92 62.62 -5.52
N LEU A 1172 -9.24 61.86 -6.57
CA LEU A 1172 -10.52 61.12 -6.67
C LEU A 1172 -10.70 60.15 -5.49
N GLN A 1173 -9.63 59.46 -5.09
CA GLN A 1173 -9.70 58.52 -3.98
C GLN A 1173 -9.92 59.23 -2.64
N ARG A 1174 -9.31 60.40 -2.42
CA ARG A 1174 -9.55 61.24 -1.24
C ARG A 1174 -10.99 61.76 -1.20
N MET A 1175 -11.54 62.18 -2.35
CA MET A 1175 -12.95 62.58 -2.46
C MET A 1175 -13.89 61.43 -2.05
N ARG A 1176 -13.68 60.23 -2.61
CA ARG A 1176 -14.48 59.04 -2.24
C ARG A 1176 -14.41 58.70 -0.75
N TRP A 1177 -13.25 58.91 -0.12
CA TRP A 1177 -13.12 58.71 1.33
C TRP A 1177 -13.82 59.82 2.13
N ALA A 1178 -13.78 61.07 1.66
CA ALA A 1178 -14.49 62.18 2.27
C ALA A 1178 -16.00 62.02 2.17
N GLU A 1179 -16.53 61.66 0.99
CA GLU A 1179 -17.94 61.33 0.77
C GLU A 1179 -18.41 60.23 1.74
N ARG A 1180 -17.66 59.12 1.81
CA ARG A 1180 -17.97 58.01 2.72
C ARG A 1180 -17.94 58.44 4.19
N ALA A 1181 -16.99 59.27 4.58
CA ALA A 1181 -16.91 59.78 5.95
C ALA A 1181 -18.13 60.67 6.26
N ALA A 1182 -18.51 61.55 5.34
CA ALA A 1182 -19.69 62.39 5.47
C ALA A 1182 -20.99 61.56 5.56
N GLU A 1183 -21.15 60.54 4.72
CA GLU A 1183 -22.30 59.61 4.75
C GLU A 1183 -22.37 58.84 6.07
N THR A 1184 -21.23 58.33 6.55
CA THR A 1184 -21.15 57.60 7.83
C THR A 1184 -21.56 58.49 9.00
N GLN A 1185 -21.08 59.74 9.02
CA GLN A 1185 -21.40 60.72 10.05
C GLN A 1185 -22.86 61.18 9.96
N ALA A 1186 -23.41 61.38 8.76
CA ALA A 1186 -24.81 61.72 8.55
C ALA A 1186 -25.75 60.59 9.01
N LYS A 1187 -25.42 59.33 8.72
CA LYS A 1187 -26.17 58.16 9.20
C LYS A 1187 -26.14 58.03 10.72
N ALA A 1188 -24.99 58.33 11.35
CA ALA A 1188 -24.87 58.35 12.80
C ALA A 1188 -25.75 59.44 13.44
N ALA A 1189 -25.72 60.66 12.88
CA ALA A 1189 -26.52 61.78 13.37
C ALA A 1189 -28.03 61.64 13.11
N ALA A 1190 -28.43 60.84 12.13
CA ALA A 1190 -29.83 60.50 11.89
C ALA A 1190 -30.36 59.43 12.86
N ALA A 1191 -29.48 58.62 13.47
CA ALA A 1191 -29.84 57.63 14.49
C ALA A 1191 -30.00 58.24 15.89
N ASP A 1192 -29.39 59.40 16.12
CA ASP A 1192 -29.53 60.23 17.32
C ASP A 1192 -30.58 61.32 17.04
N VAL A 1193 -31.83 61.11 17.49
CA VAL A 1193 -32.96 62.00 17.21
C VAL A 1193 -32.77 63.33 17.95
N GLY A 1194 -31.99 64.24 17.35
CA GLY A 1194 -31.72 65.59 17.88
C GLY A 1194 -30.66 66.40 17.13
N ALA A 1195 -29.71 65.76 16.41
CA ALA A 1195 -28.53 66.44 15.87
C ALA A 1195 -28.59 66.83 14.37
N ALA A 1196 -29.76 66.74 13.73
CA ALA A 1196 -29.90 66.91 12.27
C ALA A 1196 -29.61 68.33 11.74
N ALA A 1197 -29.56 69.34 12.61
CA ALA A 1197 -29.27 70.74 12.24
C ALA A 1197 -27.76 71.06 12.20
N ALA A 1198 -26.95 70.48 13.09
CA ALA A 1198 -25.51 70.75 13.16
C ALA A 1198 -24.72 70.11 12.01
N VAL A 1199 -25.14 68.92 11.55
CA VAL A 1199 -24.47 68.18 10.47
C VAL A 1199 -24.64 68.84 9.10
N ARG A 1200 -25.80 69.47 8.84
CA ARG A 1200 -26.01 70.25 7.61
C ARG A 1200 -25.13 71.52 7.57
N ALA A 1201 -24.74 72.06 8.72
CA ALA A 1201 -23.80 73.17 8.81
C ALA A 1201 -22.34 72.73 8.64
N GLY A 1202 -21.98 71.52 9.07
CA GLY A 1202 -20.64 70.94 8.89
C GLY A 1202 -20.34 70.48 7.46
N ALA A 1203 -21.32 69.89 6.77
CA ALA A 1203 -21.16 69.46 5.38
C ALA A 1203 -20.88 70.62 4.40
N ARG A 1204 -21.39 71.83 4.70
CA ARG A 1204 -21.10 73.06 3.93
C ARG A 1204 -19.73 73.68 4.21
N ARG A 1205 -18.99 73.21 5.23
CA ARG A 1205 -17.60 73.62 5.49
C ARG A 1205 -16.57 72.65 4.91
N LEU A 1206 -17.00 71.44 4.50
CA LEU A 1206 -16.16 70.37 3.95
C LEU A 1206 -16.22 70.29 2.42
N GLN A 1207 -17.32 70.77 1.80
CA GLN A 1207 -17.31 71.29 0.43
C GLN A 1207 -16.55 72.60 0.39
#